data_AF-A0ABC8SV47-F1
#
_entry.id   AF-A0ABC8SV47-F1
#
_cell.length_a   1.000
_cell.length_b   1.000
_cell.length_c   1.000
_cell.angle_alpha   90.00
_cell.angle_beta   90.00
_cell.angle_gamma   90.00
#
_symmetry.space_group_name_H-M   'P 1'
#
loop_
_entity.id
_entity.type
_entity.pdbx_description
1 polymer ?
#
loop_
_entity_poly.entity_id
_entity_poly.type
_entity_poly.pdbx_seq_one_letter_code
_entity_poly.pdbx_strand_id
1 'polypeptide(L)'
;MEGGNLEAQIEALLNVEKQMRLNGDVAGTRKAVTEILQLCFEARAWKTLNDQIVLLSKRRGQLKQAVTAMVQQAMLYIDDTPDLETKIELIKTLNSVSAGKIYVEIERARLVKKLAKIKEGQGLIAEAADLMQEIAVETFGAMAKTEKIAFILEQVRLCLDRQDYVRAQILSRKISPRVFDADTKEKKKPKEGENVVEEPPAEIPSLLGLKRIYYELMIRYHSHSNDYLEMCRCYKAIYETPSVKEDPAQWIPVLRKICWYLVLSPHDPMQSSLLNSTLEDKNLSDVPHFRLLLKQLITMEVIQWTVLWNKFKDEFENEKNMLGGPLGDKAGEDLRERVIEHNILVVSKYYSRITLNRLADLLCLSVQIYVEIERARLVKKLAKIKEGQGLIAEAADLMQEIAVETFGAMAKTEKIAFILEQVRLCLDRQDYVRAQILSRKISPRVFDADTKEKKKPKEGENVVEEPPAEIPSLLGLKRIYYELMIRYHSHSNDYLEMCRCYKAIYETPSVKEDPAQWIPVLRKICWYLVLSPHDPMQSSLLNSTLEDKNLSEVPHFRLLLKQLITMEVIQWTVLWNKFKDEFENEKNMLGGPLGDKAGEDLRERVIEHNILVVSKYYSRITLNRLADLLCLSVQEAEKHLSDMVVSKALVAKIDRPMELSPNPQGNDGSQSCLESLKCSFGQVCRLAFVFLSFEGQEWEPKWGLL
;
A
#
# COMPACT_ATOMS: atom_id res chain seq x y z
N MET A 1 24.45 -62.02 -32.33
CA MET A 1 24.98 -63.00 -31.36
C MET A 1 26.15 -62.45 -30.53
N GLU A 2 26.44 -61.14 -30.52
CA GLU A 2 27.61 -60.58 -29.81
C GLU A 2 27.34 -60.20 -28.34
N GLY A 3 26.08 -59.99 -27.92
CA GLY A 3 25.77 -59.54 -26.55
C GLY A 3 26.09 -60.55 -25.43
N GLY A 4 26.03 -61.85 -25.71
CA GLY A 4 26.28 -62.88 -24.69
C GLY A 4 27.75 -63.04 -24.26
N ASN A 5 28.71 -62.60 -25.10
CA ASN A 5 30.14 -62.63 -24.74
C ASN A 5 30.50 -61.42 -23.87
N LEU A 6 29.91 -60.26 -24.13
CA LEU A 6 30.16 -59.04 -23.36
C LEU A 6 29.73 -59.18 -21.90
N GLU A 7 28.52 -59.70 -21.65
CA GLU A 7 28.01 -59.90 -20.29
C GLU A 7 28.88 -60.88 -19.49
N ALA A 8 29.31 -61.98 -20.11
CA ALA A 8 30.20 -62.96 -19.49
C ALA A 8 31.59 -62.38 -19.15
N GLN A 9 32.15 -61.52 -20.03
CA GLN A 9 33.41 -60.83 -19.78
C GLN A 9 33.30 -59.80 -18.66
N ILE A 10 32.20 -59.03 -18.62
CA ILE A 10 31.90 -58.09 -17.54
C ILE A 10 31.77 -58.86 -16.22
N GLU A 11 31.05 -59.98 -16.19
CA GLU A 11 30.88 -60.79 -14.98
C GLU A 11 32.22 -61.35 -14.46
N ALA A 12 33.10 -61.81 -15.36
CA ALA A 12 34.44 -62.24 -15.00
C ALA A 12 35.25 -61.10 -14.36
N LEU A 13 35.24 -59.89 -14.96
CA LEU A 13 35.94 -58.74 -14.41
C LEU A 13 35.31 -58.21 -13.11
N LEU A 14 34.00 -58.30 -12.94
CA LEU A 14 33.31 -57.95 -11.69
C LEU A 14 33.69 -58.88 -10.53
N ASN A 15 34.05 -60.12 -10.83
CA ASN A 15 34.60 -61.07 -9.85
C ASN A 15 36.05 -60.73 -9.48
N VAL A 16 36.87 -60.36 -10.46
CA VAL A 16 38.24 -59.87 -10.23
C VAL A 16 38.21 -58.58 -9.39
N GLU A 17 37.35 -57.63 -9.74
CA GLU A 17 37.13 -56.39 -8.99
C GLU A 17 36.76 -56.70 -7.53
N LYS A 18 35.85 -57.66 -7.30
CA LYS A 18 35.44 -58.06 -5.95
C LYS A 18 36.61 -58.63 -5.14
N GLN A 19 37.44 -59.48 -5.73
CA GLN A 19 38.62 -60.04 -5.07
C GLN A 19 39.64 -58.96 -4.73
N MET A 20 40.00 -58.12 -5.70
CA MET A 20 40.99 -57.04 -5.51
C MET A 20 40.53 -56.02 -4.48
N ARG A 21 39.24 -55.66 -4.48
CA ARG A 21 38.64 -54.75 -3.51
C ARG A 21 38.65 -55.30 -2.09
N LEU A 22 38.35 -56.59 -1.92
CA LEU A 22 38.41 -57.25 -0.60
C LEU A 22 39.85 -57.35 -0.09
N ASN A 23 40.83 -57.47 -0.99
CA ASN A 23 42.26 -57.49 -0.68
C ASN A 23 42.85 -56.09 -0.45
N GLY A 24 42.09 -55.02 -0.71
CA GLY A 24 42.56 -53.63 -0.58
C GLY A 24 43.56 -53.19 -1.66
N ASP A 25 43.68 -53.93 -2.77
CA ASP A 25 44.56 -53.57 -3.89
C ASP A 25 43.96 -52.42 -4.70
N VAL A 26 44.47 -51.20 -4.47
CA VAL A 26 44.03 -49.98 -5.15
C VAL A 26 44.31 -50.03 -6.66
N ALA A 27 45.48 -50.56 -7.07
CA ALA A 27 45.89 -50.57 -8.46
C ALA A 27 45.11 -51.61 -9.26
N GLY A 28 44.95 -52.82 -8.70
CA GLY A 28 44.14 -53.89 -9.29
C GLY A 28 42.66 -53.51 -9.40
N THR A 29 42.09 -52.93 -8.34
CA THR A 29 40.68 -52.49 -8.35
C THR A 29 40.44 -51.36 -9.36
N ARG A 30 41.37 -50.38 -9.44
CA ARG A 30 41.29 -49.32 -10.47
C ARG A 30 41.30 -49.92 -11.86
N LYS A 31 42.27 -50.80 -12.18
CA LYS A 31 42.39 -51.43 -13.50
C LYS A 31 41.14 -52.21 -13.90
N ALA A 32 40.64 -53.06 -13.00
CA ALA A 32 39.44 -53.85 -13.26
C ALA A 32 38.23 -52.95 -13.57
N VAL A 33 38.04 -51.88 -12.81
CA VAL A 33 36.95 -50.90 -13.06
C VAL A 33 37.14 -50.15 -14.38
N THR A 34 38.37 -49.73 -14.70
CA THR A 34 38.66 -49.04 -15.97
C THR A 34 38.50 -49.95 -17.19
N GLU A 35 38.84 -51.23 -17.07
CA GLU A 35 38.68 -52.24 -18.12
C GLU A 35 37.21 -52.58 -18.37
N ILE A 36 36.39 -52.69 -17.32
CA ILE A 36 34.92 -52.88 -17.47
C ILE A 36 34.31 -51.74 -18.29
N LEU A 37 34.69 -50.48 -18.00
CA LEU A 37 34.21 -49.32 -18.74
C LEU A 37 34.68 -49.33 -20.20
N GLN A 38 35.95 -49.69 -20.41
CA GLN A 38 36.52 -49.74 -21.75
C GLN A 38 35.84 -50.80 -22.62
N LEU A 39 35.57 -52.00 -22.09
CA LEU A 39 34.83 -53.04 -22.81
C LEU A 39 33.41 -52.59 -23.18
N CYS A 40 32.72 -51.90 -22.26
CA CYS A 40 31.39 -51.36 -22.53
C CYS A 40 31.42 -50.26 -23.62
N PHE A 41 32.47 -49.43 -23.63
CA PHE A 41 32.69 -48.38 -24.62
C PHE A 41 33.03 -48.95 -26.00
N GLU A 42 33.96 -49.92 -26.09
CA GLU A 42 34.35 -50.59 -27.34
C GLU A 42 33.16 -51.33 -27.98
N ALA A 43 32.30 -51.95 -27.17
CA ALA A 43 31.07 -52.58 -27.62
C ALA A 43 29.92 -51.58 -27.94
N ARG A 44 30.14 -50.27 -27.75
CA ARG A 44 29.12 -49.20 -27.89
C ARG A 44 27.84 -49.44 -27.07
N ALA A 45 27.95 -50.18 -25.97
CA ALA A 45 26.83 -50.57 -25.11
C ALA A 45 26.60 -49.54 -23.99
N TRP A 46 26.12 -48.34 -24.36
CA TRP A 46 25.98 -47.20 -23.44
C TRP A 46 25.02 -47.43 -22.26
N LYS A 47 23.95 -48.21 -22.46
CA LYS A 47 23.03 -48.60 -21.38
C LYS A 47 23.73 -49.48 -20.35
N THR A 48 24.41 -50.52 -20.83
CA THR A 48 25.22 -51.41 -19.99
C THR A 48 26.32 -50.64 -19.27
N LEU A 49 26.97 -49.67 -19.93
CA LEU A 49 27.96 -48.79 -19.31
C LEU A 49 27.37 -48.03 -18.11
N ASN A 50 26.19 -47.40 -18.28
CA ASN A 50 25.51 -46.67 -17.21
C ASN A 50 25.14 -47.59 -16.04
N ASP A 51 24.63 -48.79 -16.33
CA ASP A 51 24.28 -49.79 -15.31
C ASP A 51 25.51 -50.23 -14.51
N GLN A 52 26.65 -50.48 -15.17
CA GLN A 52 27.90 -50.83 -14.50
C GLN A 52 28.45 -49.69 -13.65
N ILE A 53 28.38 -48.44 -14.12
CA ILE A 53 28.79 -47.25 -13.35
C ILE A 53 27.97 -47.13 -12.07
N VAL A 54 26.65 -47.31 -12.15
CA VAL A 54 25.76 -47.27 -10.97
C VAL A 54 26.05 -48.44 -10.04
N LEU A 55 26.23 -49.65 -10.58
CA LEU A 55 26.52 -50.85 -9.80
C LEU A 55 27.81 -50.70 -9.00
N LEU A 56 28.91 -50.35 -9.68
CA LEU A 56 30.25 -50.19 -9.08
C LEU A 56 30.28 -49.06 -8.05
N SER A 57 29.54 -47.97 -8.28
CA SER A 57 29.37 -46.87 -7.33
C SER A 57 28.64 -47.27 -6.05
N LYS A 58 27.63 -48.14 -6.15
CA LYS A 58 26.79 -48.58 -5.01
C LYS A 58 27.38 -49.77 -4.24
N ARG A 59 28.46 -50.40 -4.74
CA ARG A 59 29.10 -51.53 -4.04
C ARG A 59 29.63 -51.11 -2.66
N ARG A 60 29.22 -51.85 -1.62
CA ARG A 60 29.65 -51.61 -0.24
C ARG A 60 31.16 -51.81 -0.11
N GLY A 61 31.86 -50.78 0.35
CA GLY A 61 33.31 -50.82 0.56
C GLY A 61 34.12 -50.64 -0.73
N GLN A 62 33.61 -49.89 -1.70
CA GLN A 62 34.38 -49.52 -2.89
C GLN A 62 35.46 -48.48 -2.57
N LEU A 63 36.63 -48.62 -3.19
CA LEU A 63 37.78 -47.73 -2.98
C LEU A 63 37.55 -46.37 -3.65
N LYS A 64 37.88 -45.28 -2.95
CA LYS A 64 37.68 -43.90 -3.43
C LYS A 64 38.40 -43.65 -4.76
N GLN A 65 39.64 -44.10 -4.86
CA GLN A 65 40.49 -43.96 -6.05
C GLN A 65 39.92 -44.71 -7.26
N ALA A 66 39.25 -45.85 -7.05
CA ALA A 66 38.61 -46.60 -8.13
C ALA A 66 37.38 -45.84 -8.65
N VAL A 67 36.58 -45.24 -7.76
CA VAL A 67 35.44 -44.38 -8.15
C VAL A 67 35.91 -43.12 -8.88
N THR A 68 36.96 -42.45 -8.41
CA THR A 68 37.54 -41.29 -9.11
C THR A 68 38.01 -41.65 -10.51
N ALA A 69 38.77 -42.74 -10.66
CA ALA A 69 39.25 -43.19 -11.97
C ALA A 69 38.10 -43.59 -12.91
N MET A 70 37.06 -44.25 -12.37
CA MET A 70 35.85 -44.59 -13.11
C MET A 70 35.16 -43.35 -13.68
N VAL A 71 34.93 -42.33 -12.84
CA VAL A 71 34.27 -41.09 -13.25
C VAL A 71 35.13 -40.32 -14.25
N GLN A 72 36.43 -40.17 -14.00
CA GLN A 72 37.35 -39.45 -14.90
C GLN A 72 37.44 -40.10 -16.28
N GLN A 73 37.51 -41.43 -16.36
CA GLN A 73 37.50 -42.13 -17.64
C GLN A 73 36.16 -42.02 -18.36
N ALA A 74 35.05 -42.19 -17.64
CA ALA A 74 33.72 -42.02 -18.22
C ALA A 74 33.47 -40.59 -18.74
N MET A 75 34.11 -39.56 -18.14
CA MET A 75 34.04 -38.18 -18.63
C MET A 75 34.68 -37.97 -20.00
N LEU A 76 35.71 -38.76 -20.36
CA LEU A 76 36.35 -38.69 -21.68
C LEU A 76 35.40 -39.21 -22.77
N TYR A 77 34.60 -40.22 -22.46
CA TYR A 77 33.65 -40.83 -23.41
C TYR A 77 32.46 -39.94 -23.77
N ILE A 78 32.21 -38.87 -22.99
CA ILE A 78 31.05 -37.97 -23.19
C ILE A 78 31.08 -37.26 -24.54
N ASP A 79 32.26 -36.98 -25.07
CA ASP A 79 32.38 -36.25 -26.33
C ASP A 79 32.32 -37.19 -27.56
N ASP A 80 32.54 -38.49 -27.36
CA ASP A 80 32.49 -39.54 -28.38
C ASP A 80 31.10 -40.23 -28.49
N THR A 81 30.11 -39.79 -27.73
CA THR A 81 28.75 -40.36 -27.77
C THR A 81 28.07 -40.10 -29.12
N PRO A 82 27.31 -41.08 -29.67
CA PRO A 82 26.69 -40.96 -30.98
C PRO A 82 25.50 -39.97 -31.00
N ASP A 83 24.68 -39.95 -29.93
CA ASP A 83 23.43 -39.20 -29.88
C ASP A 83 23.36 -38.24 -28.69
N LEU A 84 22.69 -37.10 -28.86
CA LEU A 84 22.51 -36.11 -27.80
C LEU A 84 21.77 -36.69 -26.57
N GLU A 85 20.83 -37.61 -26.78
CA GLU A 85 20.10 -38.28 -25.71
C GLU A 85 21.01 -39.19 -24.88
N THR A 86 21.84 -40.00 -25.54
CA THR A 86 22.85 -40.84 -24.86
C THR A 86 23.87 -40.01 -24.08
N LYS A 87 24.25 -38.84 -24.61
CA LYS A 87 25.11 -37.86 -23.93
C LYS A 87 24.47 -37.35 -22.63
N ILE A 88 23.19 -37.00 -22.67
CA ILE A 88 22.43 -36.52 -21.51
C ILE A 88 22.29 -37.64 -20.46
N GLU A 89 21.97 -38.88 -20.87
CA GLU A 89 21.84 -40.02 -19.96
C GLU A 89 23.14 -40.35 -19.23
N LEU A 90 24.28 -40.36 -19.94
CA LEU A 90 25.59 -40.59 -19.34
C LEU A 90 25.94 -39.49 -18.34
N ILE A 91 25.73 -38.21 -18.70
CA ILE A 91 25.98 -37.07 -17.79
C ILE A 91 25.09 -37.15 -16.54
N LYS A 92 23.79 -37.48 -16.69
CA LYS A 92 22.88 -37.66 -15.55
C LYS A 92 23.33 -38.79 -14.63
N THR A 93 23.77 -39.91 -15.21
CA THR A 93 24.29 -41.07 -14.47
C THR A 93 25.54 -40.69 -13.67
N LEU A 94 26.50 -40.00 -14.29
CA LEU A 94 27.72 -39.54 -13.62
C LEU A 94 27.45 -38.47 -12.55
N ASN A 95 26.49 -37.57 -12.78
CA ASN A 95 26.08 -36.58 -11.78
C ASN A 95 25.45 -37.25 -10.55
N SER A 96 24.58 -38.26 -10.76
CA SER A 96 23.99 -39.05 -9.66
C SER A 96 25.05 -39.82 -8.87
N VAL A 97 26.02 -40.41 -9.55
CA VAL A 97 27.10 -41.19 -8.93
C VAL A 97 28.11 -40.35 -8.17
N SER A 98 28.30 -39.09 -8.57
CA SER A 98 29.21 -38.13 -7.92
C SER A 98 28.56 -37.33 -6.79
N ALA A 99 27.23 -37.32 -6.69
CA ALA A 99 26.51 -36.63 -5.62
C ALA A 99 26.92 -37.14 -4.22
N GLY A 100 27.28 -36.21 -3.34
CA GLY A 100 27.66 -36.49 -1.94
C GLY A 100 29.06 -37.07 -1.74
N LYS A 101 29.91 -37.12 -2.78
CA LYS A 101 31.28 -37.64 -2.70
C LYS A 101 32.31 -36.52 -2.88
N ILE A 102 32.88 -36.05 -1.77
CA ILE A 102 33.84 -34.93 -1.71
C ILE A 102 35.01 -35.06 -2.70
N TYR A 103 35.47 -36.29 -2.97
CA TYR A 103 36.64 -36.57 -3.80
C TYR A 103 36.36 -36.61 -5.32
N VAL A 104 35.12 -36.36 -5.76
CA VAL A 104 34.73 -36.22 -7.19
C VAL A 104 33.85 -34.97 -7.43
N GLU A 105 33.93 -33.98 -6.54
CA GLU A 105 33.11 -32.75 -6.64
C GLU A 105 33.53 -31.84 -7.79
N ILE A 106 34.81 -31.84 -8.17
CA ILE A 106 35.33 -31.04 -9.29
C ILE A 106 34.80 -31.61 -10.61
N GLU A 107 34.87 -32.92 -10.78
CA GLU A 107 34.31 -33.66 -11.91
C GLU A 107 32.80 -33.41 -12.03
N ARG A 108 32.09 -33.45 -10.90
CA ARG A 108 30.66 -33.12 -10.85
C ARG A 108 30.37 -31.70 -11.34
N ALA A 109 31.16 -30.70 -10.91
CA ALA A 109 31.02 -29.32 -11.37
C ALA A 109 31.17 -29.20 -12.88
N ARG A 110 32.21 -29.82 -13.45
CA ARG A 110 32.46 -29.82 -14.89
C ARG A 110 31.34 -30.53 -15.68
N LEU A 111 30.81 -31.63 -15.16
CA LEU A 111 29.68 -32.37 -15.74
C LEU A 111 28.41 -31.50 -15.77
N VAL A 112 28.08 -30.84 -14.66
CA VAL A 112 26.92 -29.94 -14.58
C VAL A 112 27.09 -28.76 -15.52
N LYS A 113 28.30 -28.19 -15.65
CA LYS A 113 28.58 -27.13 -16.64
C LYS A 113 28.33 -27.62 -18.07
N LYS A 114 28.76 -28.84 -18.43
CA LYS A 114 28.46 -29.44 -19.74
C LYS A 114 26.95 -29.65 -19.94
N LEU A 115 26.24 -30.14 -18.91
CA LEU A 115 24.79 -30.35 -18.97
C LEU A 115 24.02 -29.04 -19.15
N ALA A 116 24.41 -27.99 -18.41
CA ALA A 116 23.80 -26.66 -18.50
C ALA A 116 23.95 -26.06 -19.90
N LYS A 117 25.14 -26.19 -20.53
CA LYS A 117 25.36 -25.77 -21.92
C LYS A 117 24.44 -26.51 -22.91
N ILE A 118 24.23 -27.82 -22.72
CA ILE A 118 23.31 -28.60 -23.57
C ILE A 118 21.88 -28.10 -23.40
N LYS A 119 21.44 -27.87 -22.15
CA LYS A 119 20.10 -27.38 -21.83
C LYS A 119 19.85 -25.96 -22.35
N GLU A 120 20.86 -25.11 -22.29
CA GLU A 120 20.82 -23.78 -22.89
C GLU A 120 20.67 -23.86 -24.42
N GLY A 121 21.42 -24.76 -25.09
CA GLY A 121 21.27 -25.00 -26.54
C GLY A 121 19.88 -25.50 -26.94
N GLN A 122 19.13 -26.08 -26.00
CA GLN A 122 17.72 -26.49 -26.17
C GLN A 122 16.72 -25.36 -25.85
N GLY A 123 17.19 -24.17 -25.44
CA GLY A 123 16.35 -23.06 -25.00
C GLY A 123 15.84 -23.16 -23.56
N LEU A 124 16.24 -24.18 -22.80
CA LEU A 124 15.81 -24.41 -21.41
C LEU A 124 16.72 -23.67 -20.41
N ILE A 125 16.75 -22.34 -20.50
CA ILE A 125 17.62 -21.47 -19.70
C ILE A 125 17.31 -21.59 -18.19
N ALA A 126 16.04 -21.70 -17.83
CA ALA A 126 15.63 -21.81 -16.43
C ALA A 126 16.20 -23.08 -15.76
N GLU A 127 16.07 -24.23 -16.42
CA GLU A 127 16.65 -25.50 -15.94
C GLU A 127 18.17 -25.44 -15.88
N ALA A 128 18.81 -24.84 -16.89
CA ALA A 128 20.26 -24.67 -16.90
C ALA A 128 20.76 -23.82 -15.71
N ALA A 129 20.04 -22.74 -15.38
CA ALA A 129 20.35 -21.88 -14.25
C ALA A 129 20.20 -22.62 -12.91
N ASP A 130 19.12 -23.38 -12.71
CA ASP A 130 18.90 -24.13 -11.48
C ASP A 130 19.93 -25.25 -11.28
N LEU A 131 20.28 -25.98 -12.35
CA LEU A 131 21.34 -27.00 -12.32
C LEU A 131 22.69 -26.40 -11.90
N MET A 132 23.07 -25.26 -12.47
CA MET A 132 24.33 -24.60 -12.13
C MET A 132 24.35 -24.08 -10.69
N GLN A 133 23.19 -23.68 -10.14
CA GLN A 133 23.08 -23.16 -8.77
C GLN A 133 23.19 -24.24 -7.68
N GLU A 134 22.94 -25.51 -7.99
CA GLU A 134 23.13 -26.62 -7.05
C GLU A 134 24.60 -26.80 -6.62
N ILE A 135 25.54 -26.26 -7.37
CA ILE A 135 26.98 -26.42 -7.13
C ILE A 135 27.57 -25.10 -6.62
N ALA A 136 27.96 -25.13 -5.35
CA ALA A 136 28.66 -24.04 -4.67
C ALA A 136 30.19 -24.19 -4.81
N VAL A 137 30.74 -23.84 -5.97
CA VAL A 137 32.18 -23.99 -6.27
C VAL A 137 33.10 -23.16 -5.36
N GLU A 138 32.56 -22.18 -4.65
CA GLU A 138 33.32 -21.38 -3.67
C GLU A 138 33.88 -22.23 -2.51
N THR A 139 33.26 -23.36 -2.19
CA THR A 139 33.68 -24.24 -1.08
C THR A 139 34.79 -25.22 -1.50
N PHE A 140 35.04 -25.39 -2.80
CA PHE A 140 35.95 -26.40 -3.31
C PHE A 140 37.41 -26.01 -3.14
N GLY A 141 38.07 -26.44 -2.06
CA GLY A 141 39.47 -26.07 -1.78
C GLY A 141 40.47 -26.38 -2.90
N ALA A 142 40.28 -27.49 -3.62
CA ALA A 142 41.23 -27.99 -4.63
C ALA A 142 41.04 -27.44 -6.06
N MET A 143 39.94 -26.73 -6.34
CA MET A 143 39.67 -26.16 -7.66
C MET A 143 40.46 -24.86 -7.89
N ALA A 144 41.00 -24.68 -9.11
CA ALA A 144 41.72 -23.47 -9.51
C ALA A 144 40.88 -22.20 -9.32
N LYS A 145 41.53 -21.10 -8.89
CA LYS A 145 40.86 -19.81 -8.66
C LYS A 145 40.18 -19.28 -9.92
N THR A 146 40.83 -19.37 -11.08
CA THR A 146 40.28 -18.94 -12.38
C THR A 146 39.08 -19.76 -12.79
N GLU A 147 39.10 -21.09 -12.55
CA GLU A 147 37.97 -21.99 -12.82
C GLU A 147 36.76 -21.67 -11.94
N LYS A 148 36.97 -21.40 -10.65
CA LYS A 148 35.90 -20.95 -9.74
C LYS A 148 35.25 -19.66 -10.22
N ILE A 149 36.06 -18.65 -10.55
CA ILE A 149 35.55 -17.36 -11.04
C ILE A 149 34.75 -17.56 -12.32
N ALA A 150 35.29 -18.30 -13.30
CA ALA A 150 34.60 -18.58 -14.55
C ALA A 150 33.26 -19.31 -14.32
N PHE A 151 33.21 -20.24 -13.36
CA PHE A 151 31.97 -20.94 -13.02
C PHE A 151 30.93 -20.01 -12.37
N ILE A 152 31.34 -19.15 -11.44
CA ILE A 152 30.42 -18.17 -10.81
C ILE A 152 29.93 -17.14 -11.83
N LEU A 153 30.79 -16.67 -12.75
CA LEU A 153 30.39 -15.76 -13.84
C LEU A 153 29.34 -16.40 -14.75
N GLU A 154 29.49 -17.70 -15.05
CA GLU A 154 28.49 -18.45 -15.82
C GLU A 154 27.15 -18.53 -15.08
N GLN A 155 27.17 -18.76 -13.76
CA GLN A 155 25.96 -18.72 -12.92
C GLN A 155 25.29 -17.33 -12.98
N VAL A 156 26.07 -16.24 -12.87
CA VAL A 156 25.56 -14.87 -12.97
C VAL A 156 24.92 -14.63 -14.35
N ARG A 157 25.58 -15.05 -15.43
CA ARG A 157 25.07 -14.91 -16.80
C ARG A 157 23.71 -15.59 -16.97
N LEU A 158 23.60 -16.86 -16.57
CA LEU A 158 22.34 -17.62 -16.67
C LEU A 158 21.23 -17.00 -15.81
N CYS A 159 21.55 -16.44 -14.64
CA CYS A 159 20.57 -15.71 -13.83
C CYS A 159 20.09 -14.43 -14.52
N LEU A 160 20.99 -13.69 -15.18
CA LEU A 160 20.63 -12.49 -15.96
C LEU A 160 19.79 -12.84 -17.19
N ASP A 161 20.09 -13.94 -17.87
CA ASP A 161 19.28 -14.44 -19.00
C ASP A 161 17.88 -14.88 -18.53
N ARG A 162 17.76 -15.40 -17.30
CA ARG A 162 16.48 -15.71 -16.64
C ARG A 162 15.78 -14.48 -16.04
N GLN A 163 16.38 -13.29 -16.08
CA GLN A 163 15.90 -12.07 -15.41
C GLN A 163 15.78 -12.19 -13.88
N ASP A 164 16.55 -13.09 -13.25
CA ASP A 164 16.64 -13.23 -11.80
C ASP A 164 17.77 -12.36 -11.24
N TYR A 165 17.49 -11.06 -11.14
CA TYR A 165 18.47 -10.06 -10.71
C TYR A 165 18.90 -10.23 -9.25
N VAL A 166 18.01 -10.66 -8.36
CA VAL A 166 18.34 -10.84 -6.93
C VAL A 166 19.40 -11.93 -6.78
N ARG A 167 19.23 -13.08 -7.45
CA ARG A 167 20.24 -14.14 -7.41
C ARG A 167 21.53 -13.73 -8.11
N ALA A 168 21.44 -13.02 -9.25
CA ALA A 168 22.63 -12.50 -9.93
C ALA A 168 23.47 -11.60 -9.02
N GLN A 169 22.85 -10.73 -8.22
CA GLN A 169 23.54 -9.87 -7.25
C GLN A 169 24.19 -10.67 -6.11
N ILE A 170 23.51 -11.69 -5.59
CA ILE A 170 24.06 -12.56 -4.53
C ILE A 170 25.29 -13.30 -5.03
N LEU A 171 25.23 -13.82 -6.26
CA LEU A 171 26.34 -14.54 -6.89
C LEU A 171 27.51 -13.63 -7.24
N SER A 172 27.27 -12.42 -7.76
CA SER A 172 28.35 -11.49 -8.10
C SER A 172 29.16 -11.07 -6.87
N ARG A 173 28.51 -10.91 -5.70
CA ARG A 173 29.19 -10.61 -4.42
C ARG A 173 30.14 -11.72 -3.94
N LYS A 174 30.02 -12.94 -4.45
CA LYS A 174 30.97 -14.03 -4.14
C LYS A 174 32.35 -13.77 -4.79
N ILE A 175 32.42 -12.95 -5.83
CA ILE A 175 33.66 -12.55 -6.48
C ILE A 175 34.11 -11.22 -5.89
N SER A 176 35.26 -11.19 -5.23
CA SER A 176 35.85 -9.94 -4.76
C SER A 176 36.58 -9.24 -5.92
N PRO A 177 36.28 -7.96 -6.22
CA PRO A 177 36.96 -7.22 -7.29
C PRO A 177 38.49 -7.17 -7.15
N ARG A 178 39.00 -7.23 -5.91
CA ARG A 178 40.45 -7.26 -5.61
C ARG A 178 41.17 -8.47 -6.21
N VAL A 179 40.45 -9.55 -6.47
CA VAL A 179 41.02 -10.76 -7.06
C VAL A 179 41.53 -10.49 -8.47
N PHE A 180 40.99 -9.48 -9.16
CA PHE A 180 41.39 -9.11 -10.50
C PHE A 180 42.65 -8.22 -10.57
N ASP A 181 43.15 -7.72 -9.43
CA ASP A 181 44.30 -6.80 -9.37
C ASP A 181 45.59 -7.49 -8.89
N ALA A 182 45.51 -8.75 -8.45
CA ALA A 182 46.58 -9.45 -7.73
C ALA A 182 47.80 -9.88 -8.58
N ASP A 183 47.75 -9.82 -9.91
CA ASP A 183 48.81 -10.36 -10.77
C ASP A 183 49.99 -9.42 -11.07
N THR A 184 50.04 -8.21 -10.50
CA THR A 184 51.22 -7.35 -10.68
C THR A 184 52.39 -7.67 -9.74
N LYS A 185 52.17 -8.43 -8.65
CA LYS A 185 53.24 -8.76 -7.69
C LYS A 185 53.08 -10.16 -7.11
N GLU A 186 54.12 -10.98 -7.31
CA GLU A 186 54.42 -12.28 -6.66
C GLU A 186 54.21 -13.56 -7.50
N LYS A 187 55.16 -13.81 -8.42
CA LYS A 187 55.66 -15.17 -8.63
C LYS A 187 56.49 -15.59 -7.41
N LYS A 188 55.85 -16.06 -6.33
CA LYS A 188 56.57 -16.82 -5.28
C LYS A 188 56.56 -18.30 -5.64
N LYS A 189 57.76 -18.92 -5.65
CA LYS A 189 57.97 -20.36 -5.87
C LYS A 189 57.10 -21.18 -4.89
N PRO A 190 56.51 -22.31 -5.33
CA PRO A 190 55.74 -23.17 -4.44
C PRO A 190 56.66 -23.78 -3.37
N LYS A 191 56.25 -23.71 -2.10
CA LYS A 191 56.86 -24.46 -1.00
C LYS A 191 56.24 -25.86 -0.97
N GLU A 192 57.07 -26.88 -0.80
CA GLU A 192 56.66 -28.29 -0.69
C GLU A 192 55.64 -28.46 0.45
N GLY A 193 54.44 -28.96 0.10
CA GLY A 193 53.38 -29.29 1.06
C GLY A 193 51.97 -28.76 0.73
N GLU A 194 51.78 -27.97 -0.33
CA GLU A 194 50.45 -27.53 -0.75
C GLU A 194 49.64 -28.66 -1.40
N ASN A 195 48.37 -28.80 -0.99
CA ASN A 195 47.39 -29.69 -1.63
C ASN A 195 47.43 -29.46 -3.14
N VAL A 196 47.49 -30.54 -3.93
CA VAL A 196 47.52 -30.50 -5.39
C VAL A 196 46.30 -29.71 -5.90
N VAL A 197 46.51 -28.46 -6.30
CA VAL A 197 45.50 -27.63 -6.98
C VAL A 197 45.50 -28.07 -8.43
N GLU A 198 44.33 -28.44 -8.94
CA GLU A 198 44.19 -28.87 -10.33
C GLU A 198 44.41 -27.68 -11.27
N GLU A 199 45.17 -27.86 -12.35
CA GLU A 199 45.37 -26.82 -13.36
C GLU A 199 44.04 -26.52 -14.08
N PRO A 200 43.73 -25.24 -14.35
CA PRO A 200 42.49 -24.88 -15.02
C PRO A 200 42.46 -25.44 -16.46
N PRO A 201 41.33 -25.99 -16.91
CA PRO A 201 41.13 -26.40 -18.30
C PRO A 201 41.49 -25.28 -19.31
N ALA A 202 42.09 -25.65 -20.44
CA ALA A 202 42.57 -24.72 -21.48
C ALA A 202 41.48 -23.81 -22.09
N GLU A 203 40.20 -24.15 -21.92
CA GLU A 203 39.06 -23.35 -22.38
C GLU A 203 38.77 -22.10 -21.53
N ILE A 204 39.37 -21.96 -20.34
CA ILE A 204 39.06 -20.87 -19.41
C ILE A 204 39.82 -19.60 -19.80
N PRO A 205 39.13 -18.45 -19.98
CA PRO A 205 39.79 -17.17 -20.26
C PRO A 205 40.83 -16.77 -19.21
N SER A 206 41.82 -15.98 -19.63
CA SER A 206 42.79 -15.38 -18.70
C SER A 206 42.09 -14.52 -17.64
N LEU A 207 42.75 -14.27 -16.52
CA LEU A 207 42.18 -13.49 -15.42
C LEU A 207 41.75 -12.07 -15.85
N LEU A 208 42.45 -11.47 -16.82
CA LEU A 208 42.06 -10.20 -17.46
C LEU A 208 40.79 -10.36 -18.33
N GLY A 209 40.66 -11.47 -19.06
CA GLY A 209 39.43 -11.78 -19.80
C GLY A 209 38.23 -11.98 -18.87
N LEU A 210 38.43 -12.67 -17.74
CA LEU A 210 37.40 -12.84 -16.71
C LEU A 210 37.00 -11.51 -16.05
N LYS A 211 37.96 -10.59 -15.83
CA LYS A 211 37.69 -9.22 -15.34
C LYS A 211 36.74 -8.49 -16.29
N ARG A 212 37.00 -8.57 -17.60
CA ARG A 212 36.14 -7.95 -18.62
C ARG A 212 34.72 -8.55 -18.62
N ILE A 213 34.60 -9.87 -18.65
CA ILE A 213 33.31 -10.57 -18.61
C ILE A 213 32.53 -10.20 -17.35
N TYR A 214 33.20 -10.14 -16.20
CA TYR A 214 32.58 -9.73 -14.94
C TYR A 214 31.93 -8.34 -15.06
N TYR A 215 32.69 -7.33 -15.50
CA TYR A 215 32.14 -5.97 -15.60
C TYR A 215 31.08 -5.83 -16.70
N GLU A 216 31.17 -6.57 -17.81
CA GLU A 216 30.11 -6.61 -18.83
C GLU A 216 28.80 -7.18 -18.26
N LEU A 217 28.86 -8.25 -17.46
CA LEU A 217 27.69 -8.80 -16.78
C LEU A 217 27.13 -7.83 -15.72
N MET A 218 28.01 -7.13 -14.99
CA MET A 218 27.58 -6.14 -14.01
C MET A 218 26.92 -4.93 -14.66
N ILE A 219 27.40 -4.47 -15.83
CA ILE A 219 26.73 -3.42 -16.61
C ILE A 219 25.33 -3.87 -17.01
N ARG A 220 25.17 -5.11 -17.48
CA ARG A 220 23.85 -5.67 -17.81
C ARG A 220 22.93 -5.75 -16.59
N TYR A 221 23.47 -6.07 -15.42
CA TYR A 221 22.74 -6.07 -14.15
C TYR A 221 22.27 -4.65 -13.76
N HIS A 222 23.18 -3.67 -13.72
CA HIS A 222 22.87 -2.31 -13.31
C HIS A 222 22.00 -1.56 -14.33
N SER A 223 22.05 -1.96 -15.60
CA SER A 223 21.16 -1.44 -16.65
C SER A 223 19.69 -1.74 -16.38
N HIS A 224 19.34 -2.81 -15.66
CA HIS A 224 17.95 -3.09 -15.29
C HIS A 224 17.45 -2.13 -14.19
N SER A 225 18.31 -1.73 -13.26
CA SER A 225 17.97 -0.81 -12.18
C SER A 225 18.20 0.67 -12.53
N ASN A 226 18.63 0.97 -13.76
CA ASN A 226 19.08 2.31 -14.19
C ASN A 226 20.08 2.95 -13.22
N ASP A 227 20.96 2.14 -12.63
CA ASP A 227 21.98 2.63 -11.70
C ASP A 227 23.19 3.15 -12.49
N TYR A 228 23.04 4.36 -13.02
CA TYR A 228 24.04 4.98 -13.89
C TYR A 228 25.40 5.19 -13.19
N LEU A 229 25.42 5.39 -11.88
CA LEU A 229 26.66 5.61 -11.13
C LEU A 229 27.50 4.34 -11.06
N GLU A 230 26.89 3.20 -10.73
CA GLU A 230 27.60 1.92 -10.71
C GLU A 230 27.95 1.44 -12.13
N MET A 231 27.12 1.73 -13.13
CA MET A 231 27.49 1.50 -14.54
C MET A 231 28.74 2.30 -14.92
N CYS A 232 28.81 3.58 -14.54
CA CYS A 232 30.00 4.42 -14.76
C CYS A 232 31.25 3.81 -14.12
N ARG A 233 31.16 3.28 -12.90
CA ARG A 233 32.29 2.61 -12.24
C ARG A 233 32.72 1.32 -12.95
N CYS A 234 31.77 0.53 -13.43
CA CYS A 234 32.07 -0.67 -14.20
C CYS A 234 32.81 -0.33 -15.50
N TYR A 235 32.35 0.68 -16.24
CA TYR A 235 33.05 1.15 -17.44
C TYR A 235 34.42 1.76 -17.12
N LYS A 236 34.56 2.47 -15.99
CA LYS A 236 35.86 2.97 -15.52
C LYS A 236 36.83 1.83 -15.23
N ALA A 237 36.38 0.76 -14.58
CA ALA A 237 37.21 -0.41 -14.32
C ALA A 237 37.61 -1.17 -15.61
N ILE A 238 36.73 -1.18 -16.62
CA ILE A 238 37.07 -1.68 -17.97
C ILE A 238 38.14 -0.79 -18.61
N TYR A 239 37.97 0.53 -18.53
CA TYR A 239 38.92 1.51 -19.07
C TYR A 239 40.31 1.47 -18.42
N GLU A 240 40.38 1.18 -17.11
CA GLU A 240 41.64 1.00 -16.38
C GLU A 240 42.39 -0.28 -16.77
N THR A 241 41.77 -1.19 -17.51
CA THR A 241 42.41 -2.43 -17.96
C THR A 241 43.48 -2.12 -19.02
N PRO A 242 44.75 -2.57 -18.85
CA PRO A 242 45.85 -2.22 -19.75
C PRO A 242 45.56 -2.50 -21.23
N SER A 243 44.92 -3.63 -21.53
CA SER A 243 44.57 -4.02 -22.91
C SER A 243 43.62 -3.06 -23.61
N VAL A 244 42.71 -2.42 -22.86
CA VAL A 244 41.72 -1.47 -23.41
C VAL A 244 42.36 -0.09 -23.56
N LYS A 245 43.20 0.30 -22.61
CA LYS A 245 43.86 1.62 -22.58
C LYS A 245 44.88 1.81 -23.71
N GLU A 246 45.46 0.72 -24.23
CA GLU A 246 46.43 0.75 -25.32
C GLU A 246 45.78 0.92 -26.71
N ASP A 247 44.50 0.56 -26.89
CA ASP A 247 43.81 0.57 -28.20
C ASP A 247 42.76 1.71 -28.30
N PRO A 248 43.02 2.76 -29.12
CA PRO A 248 42.06 3.85 -29.38
C PRO A 248 40.67 3.40 -29.82
N ALA A 249 40.57 2.32 -30.59
CA ALA A 249 39.28 1.84 -31.04
C ALA A 249 38.41 1.31 -29.89
N GLN A 250 39.02 0.84 -28.80
CA GLN A 250 38.33 0.26 -27.66
C GLN A 250 38.07 1.25 -26.54
N TRP A 251 39.01 2.16 -26.25
CA TRP A 251 38.82 3.11 -25.16
C TRP A 251 37.91 4.29 -25.51
N ILE A 252 37.85 4.74 -26.78
CA ILE A 252 36.99 5.87 -27.17
C ILE A 252 35.50 5.59 -26.89
N PRO A 253 34.92 4.44 -27.29
CA PRO A 253 33.52 4.11 -26.96
C PRO A 253 33.28 4.00 -25.46
N VAL A 254 34.23 3.40 -24.72
CA VAL A 254 34.12 3.24 -23.26
C VAL A 254 34.14 4.60 -22.56
N LEU A 255 35.00 5.52 -22.99
CA LEU A 255 35.10 6.86 -22.41
C LEU A 255 33.85 7.70 -22.67
N ARG A 256 33.25 7.59 -23.86
CA ARG A 256 31.96 8.24 -24.18
C ARG A 256 30.84 7.76 -23.25
N LYS A 257 30.74 6.44 -23.05
CA LYS A 257 29.76 5.85 -22.13
C LYS A 257 29.97 6.32 -20.68
N ILE A 258 31.23 6.39 -20.22
CA ILE A 258 31.56 6.97 -18.91
C ILE A 258 31.01 8.40 -18.80
N CYS A 259 31.23 9.24 -19.81
CA CYS A 259 30.76 10.62 -19.80
C CYS A 259 29.23 10.69 -19.69
N TRP A 260 28.50 9.93 -20.49
CA TRP A 260 27.03 9.92 -20.44
C TRP A 260 26.47 9.41 -19.12
N TYR A 261 26.93 8.26 -18.63
CA TYR A 261 26.42 7.70 -17.39
C TYR A 261 26.70 8.62 -16.19
N LEU A 262 27.79 9.39 -16.26
CA LEU A 262 28.12 10.38 -15.26
C LEU A 262 27.25 11.64 -15.31
N VAL A 263 26.77 12.01 -16.50
CA VAL A 263 25.75 13.07 -16.66
C VAL A 263 24.37 12.59 -16.23
N LEU A 264 24.03 11.33 -16.51
CA LEU A 264 22.73 10.73 -16.15
C LEU A 264 22.62 10.42 -14.65
N SER A 265 23.75 10.20 -13.97
CA SER A 265 23.76 9.91 -12.54
C SER A 265 23.27 11.11 -11.70
N PRO A 266 22.49 10.86 -10.63
CA PRO A 266 22.07 11.90 -9.69
C PRO A 266 23.26 12.67 -9.09
N HIS A 267 23.00 13.91 -8.66
CA HIS A 267 24.01 14.69 -7.94
C HIS A 267 24.31 14.06 -6.57
N ASP A 268 25.50 13.45 -6.49
CA ASP A 268 26.04 12.81 -5.29
C ASP A 268 27.53 13.22 -5.11
N PRO A 269 28.08 13.27 -3.88
CA PRO A 269 29.50 13.55 -3.68
C PRO A 269 30.43 12.60 -4.47
N MET A 270 30.00 11.34 -4.65
CA MET A 270 30.72 10.38 -5.49
C MET A 270 30.70 10.78 -6.96
N GLN A 271 29.54 11.21 -7.47
CA GLN A 271 29.39 11.70 -8.84
C GLN A 271 30.33 12.89 -9.09
N SER A 272 30.40 13.84 -8.15
CA SER A 272 31.31 14.98 -8.23
C SER A 272 32.79 14.57 -8.21
N SER A 273 33.16 13.58 -7.39
CA SER A 273 34.53 13.04 -7.36
C SER A 273 34.92 12.36 -8.68
N LEU A 274 34.03 11.53 -9.22
CA LEU A 274 34.24 10.88 -10.52
C LEU A 274 34.28 11.89 -11.66
N LEU A 275 33.45 12.93 -11.62
CA LEU A 275 33.39 14.01 -12.62
C LEU A 275 34.73 14.73 -12.72
N ASN A 276 35.30 15.12 -11.58
CA ASN A 276 36.61 15.76 -11.51
C ASN A 276 37.72 14.82 -12.00
N SER A 277 37.70 13.56 -11.56
CA SER A 277 38.67 12.55 -12.00
C SER A 277 38.63 12.30 -13.51
N THR A 278 37.44 12.30 -14.13
CA THR A 278 37.29 12.11 -15.58
C THR A 278 37.73 13.36 -16.37
N LEU A 279 37.55 14.58 -15.82
CA LEU A 279 38.03 15.81 -16.47
C LEU A 279 39.55 15.97 -16.46
N GLU A 280 40.22 15.39 -15.46
CA GLU A 280 41.69 15.34 -15.36
C GLU A 280 42.32 14.36 -16.37
N ASP A 281 41.52 13.46 -16.96
CA ASP A 281 42.03 12.50 -17.94
C ASP A 281 42.48 13.19 -19.24
N LYS A 282 43.71 12.88 -19.68
CA LYS A 282 44.32 13.43 -20.89
C LYS A 282 43.58 12.97 -22.15
N ASN A 283 43.08 11.74 -22.13
CA ASN A 283 42.37 11.12 -23.27
C ASN A 283 41.02 11.80 -23.56
N LEU A 284 40.48 12.57 -22.61
CA LEU A 284 39.27 13.38 -22.85
C LEU A 284 39.52 14.53 -23.84
N SER A 285 40.79 14.88 -24.10
CA SER A 285 41.16 15.89 -25.12
C SER A 285 40.74 15.46 -26.53
N ASP A 286 40.70 14.16 -26.79
CA ASP A 286 40.32 13.58 -28.09
C ASP A 286 38.79 13.53 -28.28
N VAL A 287 38.01 13.89 -27.25
CA VAL A 287 36.54 13.97 -27.30
C VAL A 287 36.04 15.34 -26.77
N PRO A 288 36.26 16.43 -27.53
CA PRO A 288 36.07 17.80 -27.04
C PRO A 288 34.61 18.16 -26.71
N HIS A 289 33.63 17.57 -27.41
CA HIS A 289 32.20 17.81 -27.15
C HIS A 289 31.77 17.34 -25.75
N PHE A 290 32.21 16.14 -25.35
CA PHE A 290 31.94 15.61 -24.00
C PHE A 290 32.69 16.37 -22.91
N ARG A 291 33.91 16.84 -23.19
CA ARG A 291 34.64 17.72 -22.27
C ARG A 291 33.87 19.01 -21.98
N LEU A 292 33.20 19.59 -22.98
CA LEU A 292 32.34 20.77 -22.79
C LEU A 292 31.09 20.44 -21.97
N LEU A 293 30.44 19.31 -22.26
CA LEU A 293 29.27 18.84 -21.51
C LEU A 293 29.58 18.67 -20.02
N LEU A 294 30.67 17.96 -19.70
CA LEU A 294 31.10 17.75 -18.31
C LEU A 294 31.47 19.07 -17.61
N LYS A 295 32.12 20.01 -18.33
CA LYS A 295 32.43 21.33 -17.79
C LYS A 295 31.16 22.13 -17.47
N GLN A 296 30.12 22.07 -18.31
CA GLN A 296 28.86 22.79 -18.08
C GLN A 296 28.15 22.35 -16.79
N LEU A 297 28.27 21.08 -16.42
CA LEU A 297 27.70 20.55 -15.17
C LEU A 297 28.50 20.97 -13.91
N ILE A 298 29.80 21.28 -14.06
CA ILE A 298 30.62 21.78 -12.94
C ILE A 298 30.44 23.29 -12.78
N THR A 299 30.32 24.01 -13.88
CA THR A 299 30.03 25.44 -13.83
C THR A 299 28.66 25.64 -13.18
N MET A 300 28.63 26.48 -12.15
CA MET A 300 27.41 26.81 -11.41
C MET A 300 26.57 27.82 -12.20
N GLU A 301 26.24 27.47 -13.44
CA GLU A 301 25.48 28.26 -14.40
C GLU A 301 24.21 27.51 -14.78
N VAL A 302 23.14 28.26 -15.07
CA VAL A 302 21.85 27.69 -15.47
C VAL A 302 21.96 27.16 -16.90
N ILE A 303 21.57 25.91 -17.09
CA ILE A 303 21.60 25.20 -18.37
C ILE A 303 20.20 25.23 -18.99
N GLN A 304 20.09 25.79 -20.20
CA GLN A 304 18.83 25.74 -20.95
C GLN A 304 18.69 24.40 -21.67
N TRP A 305 17.67 23.63 -21.29
CA TRP A 305 17.40 22.29 -21.84
C TRP A 305 17.32 22.28 -23.38
N THR A 306 16.61 23.22 -23.98
CA THR A 306 16.43 23.29 -25.45
C THR A 306 17.75 23.49 -26.19
N VAL A 307 18.64 24.34 -25.66
CA VAL A 307 19.95 24.61 -26.24
C VAL A 307 20.90 23.42 -26.08
N LEU A 308 20.86 22.76 -24.92
CA LEU A 308 21.67 21.57 -24.66
C LEU A 308 21.21 20.40 -25.53
N TRP A 309 19.91 20.11 -25.55
CA TRP A 309 19.34 19.00 -26.31
C TRP A 309 19.62 19.16 -27.81
N ASN A 310 19.42 20.34 -28.39
CA ASN A 310 19.68 20.56 -29.81
C ASN A 310 21.15 20.36 -30.22
N LYS A 311 22.11 20.52 -29.29
CA LYS A 311 23.54 20.30 -29.56
C LYS A 311 23.95 18.83 -29.46
N PHE A 312 23.37 18.08 -28.52
CA PHE A 312 23.80 16.73 -28.20
C PHE A 312 22.84 15.63 -28.70
N LYS A 313 21.69 15.98 -29.28
CA LYS A 313 20.71 15.02 -29.78
C LYS A 313 21.32 14.01 -30.77
N ASP A 314 22.07 14.50 -31.76
CA ASP A 314 22.67 13.63 -32.78
C ASP A 314 23.75 12.71 -32.19
N GLU A 315 24.52 13.19 -31.20
CA GLU A 315 25.50 12.36 -30.49
C GLU A 315 24.81 11.31 -29.60
N PHE A 316 23.72 11.67 -28.92
CA PHE A 316 22.93 10.77 -28.09
C PHE A 316 22.25 9.66 -28.91
N GLU A 317 21.72 9.99 -30.09
CA GLU A 317 21.12 9.01 -31.00
C GLU A 317 22.16 8.09 -31.64
N ASN A 318 23.35 8.62 -31.98
CA ASN A 318 24.47 7.83 -32.49
C ASN A 318 24.99 6.79 -31.49
N GLU A 319 24.74 6.98 -30.19
CA GLU A 319 25.20 6.07 -29.16
C GLU A 319 24.44 4.74 -29.12
N LYS A 320 23.29 4.65 -29.79
CA LYS A 320 22.56 3.38 -30.01
C LYS A 320 23.35 2.39 -30.87
N ASN A 321 24.23 2.89 -31.74
CA ASN A 321 25.03 2.10 -32.67
C ASN A 321 26.42 1.71 -32.13
N MET A 322 26.74 2.11 -30.89
CA MET A 322 28.06 1.93 -30.28
C MET A 322 28.10 0.71 -29.33
N LEU A 323 29.32 0.23 -29.06
CA LEU A 323 29.59 -0.93 -28.20
C LEU A 323 28.95 -0.74 -26.81
N GLY A 324 28.09 -1.69 -26.40
CA GLY A 324 27.33 -1.63 -25.14
C GLY A 324 25.84 -1.31 -25.26
N GLY A 325 25.30 -1.09 -26.47
CA GLY A 325 23.86 -0.92 -26.70
C GLY A 325 23.32 0.49 -26.38
N PRO A 326 22.00 0.71 -26.54
CA PRO A 326 21.37 2.01 -26.26
C PRO A 326 21.46 2.36 -24.77
N LEU A 327 21.48 3.66 -24.41
CA LEU A 327 21.50 4.12 -23.01
C LEU A 327 20.20 3.84 -22.23
N GLY A 328 19.22 3.19 -22.87
CA GLY A 328 17.88 2.94 -22.32
C GLY A 328 16.86 3.96 -22.83
N ASP A 329 15.59 3.53 -22.92
CA ASP A 329 14.51 4.37 -23.47
C ASP A 329 14.19 5.58 -22.58
N LYS A 330 14.49 5.48 -21.27
CA LYS A 330 14.28 6.55 -20.28
C LYS A 330 15.43 7.54 -20.14
N ALA A 331 16.60 7.26 -20.72
CA ALA A 331 17.79 8.07 -20.51
C ALA A 331 17.61 9.54 -20.96
N GLY A 332 16.77 9.79 -21.98
CA GLY A 332 16.46 11.16 -22.41
C GLY A 332 15.63 11.94 -21.38
N GLU A 333 14.68 11.29 -20.71
CA GLU A 333 13.86 11.87 -19.65
C GLU A 333 14.70 12.09 -18.38
N ASP A 334 15.51 11.10 -18.01
CA ASP A 334 16.42 11.17 -16.87
C ASP A 334 17.44 12.31 -17.06
N LEU A 335 17.99 12.47 -18.27
CA LEU A 335 18.88 13.59 -18.59
C LEU A 335 18.19 14.95 -18.39
N ARG A 336 16.93 15.07 -18.84
CA ARG A 336 16.14 16.29 -18.64
C ARG A 336 15.93 16.58 -17.16
N GLU A 337 15.62 15.57 -16.38
CA GLU A 337 15.48 15.68 -14.92
C GLU A 337 16.79 16.13 -14.26
N ARG A 338 17.93 15.54 -14.61
CA ARG A 338 19.25 15.94 -14.08
C ARG A 338 19.56 17.41 -14.38
N VAL A 339 19.23 17.89 -15.59
CA VAL A 339 19.41 19.32 -15.94
C VAL A 339 18.50 20.23 -15.11
N ILE A 340 17.25 19.83 -14.87
CA ILE A 340 16.33 20.59 -14.01
C ILE A 340 16.87 20.65 -12.58
N GLU A 341 17.32 19.54 -12.03
CA GLU A 341 17.92 19.49 -10.69
C GLU A 341 19.18 20.36 -10.58
N HIS A 342 20.09 20.28 -11.55
CA HIS A 342 21.27 21.15 -11.61
C HIS A 342 20.86 22.62 -11.57
N ASN A 343 19.87 23.01 -12.37
CA ASN A 343 19.37 24.39 -12.37
C ASN A 343 18.77 24.81 -11.03
N ILE A 344 18.05 23.91 -10.34
CA ILE A 344 17.53 24.16 -8.99
C ILE A 344 18.68 24.36 -7.99
N LEU A 345 19.74 23.53 -8.05
CA LEU A 345 20.93 23.66 -7.20
C LEU A 345 21.69 24.97 -7.46
N VAL A 346 21.79 25.39 -8.72
CA VAL A 346 22.36 26.70 -9.08
C VAL A 346 21.51 27.82 -8.51
N VAL A 347 20.19 27.80 -8.73
CA VAL A 347 19.28 28.83 -8.23
C VAL A 347 19.31 28.92 -6.70
N SER A 348 19.35 27.78 -6.00
CA SER A 348 19.38 27.75 -4.52
C SER A 348 20.65 28.38 -3.94
N LYS A 349 21.77 28.32 -4.67
CA LYS A 349 23.04 28.93 -4.26
C LYS A 349 23.08 30.44 -4.44
N TYR A 350 22.43 30.97 -5.48
CA TYR A 350 22.51 32.40 -5.83
C TYR A 350 21.29 33.22 -5.42
N TYR A 351 20.11 32.61 -5.27
CA TYR A 351 18.86 33.31 -4.96
C TYR A 351 18.35 32.96 -3.56
N SER A 352 18.06 33.98 -2.74
CA SER A 352 17.37 33.80 -1.46
C SER A 352 15.85 33.80 -1.59
N ARG A 353 15.33 34.50 -2.59
CA ARG A 353 13.90 34.56 -2.96
C ARG A 353 13.77 34.67 -4.48
N ILE A 354 12.84 33.93 -5.06
CA ILE A 354 12.54 33.94 -6.50
C ILE A 354 11.03 33.82 -6.69
N THR A 355 10.48 34.50 -7.70
CA THR A 355 9.06 34.35 -8.06
C THR A 355 8.84 33.01 -8.77
N LEU A 356 7.69 32.37 -8.54
CA LEU A 356 7.39 31.06 -9.13
C LEU A 356 7.43 31.08 -10.67
N ASN A 357 6.92 32.16 -11.28
CA ASN A 357 6.97 32.33 -12.74
C ASN A 357 8.42 32.40 -13.25
N ARG A 358 9.29 33.15 -12.56
CA ARG A 358 10.69 33.26 -12.95
C ARG A 358 11.43 31.93 -12.77
N LEU A 359 11.12 31.17 -11.71
CA LEU A 359 11.67 29.82 -11.51
C LEU A 359 11.20 28.87 -12.62
N ALA A 360 9.90 28.89 -12.96
CA ALA A 360 9.33 28.09 -14.04
C ALA A 360 10.00 28.38 -15.40
N ASP A 361 10.24 29.65 -15.72
CA ASP A 361 10.98 30.06 -16.93
C ASP A 361 12.43 29.52 -16.94
N LEU A 362 13.14 29.61 -15.81
CA LEU A 362 14.52 29.11 -15.69
C LEU A 362 14.59 27.58 -15.81
N LEU A 363 13.57 26.87 -15.34
CA LEU A 363 13.48 25.41 -15.44
C LEU A 363 12.84 24.93 -16.74
N CYS A 364 12.30 25.84 -17.58
CA CYS A 364 11.51 25.51 -18.76
C CYS A 364 10.30 24.60 -18.44
N LEU A 365 9.57 24.92 -17.35
CA LEU A 365 8.38 24.20 -16.87
C LEU A 365 7.14 25.09 -16.89
N SER A 366 5.94 24.49 -17.01
CA SER A 366 4.66 25.20 -16.91
C SER A 366 4.13 25.23 -15.47
N VAL A 367 3.61 26.37 -15.00
CA VAL A 367 3.03 26.52 -13.65
C VAL A 367 1.64 25.83 -13.59
N GLN A 368 1.52 24.69 -12.91
CA GLN A 368 0.28 23.89 -12.86
C GLN A 368 -0.86 24.47 -12.00
N ILE A 369 -0.58 25.40 -11.09
CA ILE A 369 -1.54 25.86 -10.06
C ILE A 369 -2.83 26.48 -10.64
N TYR A 370 -2.76 27.20 -11.77
CA TYR A 370 -3.94 27.82 -12.39
C TYR A 370 -4.79 26.81 -13.19
N VAL A 371 -4.19 25.73 -13.69
CA VAL A 371 -4.90 24.71 -14.48
C VAL A 371 -5.82 23.88 -13.59
N GLU A 372 -5.46 23.68 -12.33
CA GLU A 372 -6.26 22.88 -11.38
C GLU A 372 -7.58 23.55 -10.98
N ILE A 373 -7.60 24.88 -10.85
CA ILE A 373 -8.82 25.65 -10.57
C ILE A 373 -9.80 25.52 -11.74
N GLU A 374 -9.30 25.68 -12.97
CA GLU A 374 -10.10 25.49 -14.18
C GLU A 374 -10.56 24.03 -14.36
N ARG A 375 -9.70 23.05 -14.02
CA ARG A 375 -10.09 21.63 -13.96
C ARG A 375 -11.27 21.43 -13.00
N ALA A 376 -11.25 22.04 -11.83
CA ALA A 376 -12.36 21.96 -10.87
C ALA A 376 -13.67 22.53 -11.43
N ARG A 377 -13.61 23.69 -12.09
CA ARG A 377 -14.78 24.30 -12.74
C ARG A 377 -15.34 23.42 -13.86
N LEU A 378 -14.47 22.84 -14.69
CA LEU A 378 -14.86 21.92 -15.76
C LEU A 378 -15.48 20.63 -15.21
N VAL A 379 -14.91 20.04 -14.16
CA VAL A 379 -15.45 18.85 -13.51
C VAL A 379 -16.83 19.13 -12.90
N LYS A 380 -17.03 20.29 -12.28
CA LYS A 380 -18.36 20.71 -11.80
C LYS A 380 -19.40 20.77 -12.94
N LYS A 381 -19.03 21.32 -14.10
CA LYS A 381 -19.93 21.36 -15.27
C LYS A 381 -20.20 19.95 -15.80
N LEU A 382 -19.19 19.09 -15.88
CA LEU A 382 -19.33 17.71 -16.33
C LEU A 382 -20.24 16.90 -15.38
N ALA A 383 -20.10 17.07 -14.07
CA ALA A 383 -20.94 16.43 -13.07
C ALA A 383 -22.42 16.79 -13.23
N LYS A 384 -22.74 18.06 -13.50
CA LYS A 384 -24.12 18.49 -13.82
C LYS A 384 -24.67 17.84 -15.08
N ILE A 385 -23.85 17.67 -16.12
CA ILE A 385 -24.26 16.97 -17.35
C ILE A 385 -24.57 15.50 -17.05
N LYS A 386 -23.70 14.83 -16.28
CA LYS A 386 -23.89 13.43 -15.87
C LYS A 386 -25.12 13.23 -14.99
N GLU A 387 -25.39 14.16 -14.09
CA GLU A 387 -26.61 14.19 -13.29
C GLU A 387 -27.86 14.34 -14.17
N GLY A 388 -27.83 15.22 -15.19
CA GLY A 388 -28.91 15.34 -16.18
C GLY A 388 -29.14 14.08 -17.02
N GLN A 389 -28.14 13.19 -17.10
CA GLN A 389 -28.25 11.87 -17.72
C GLN A 389 -28.72 10.77 -16.76
N GLY A 390 -28.97 11.10 -15.48
CA GLY A 390 -29.35 10.16 -14.43
C GLY A 390 -28.17 9.38 -13.81
N LEU A 391 -26.92 9.68 -14.19
CA LEU A 391 -25.71 8.99 -13.72
C LEU A 391 -25.15 9.66 -12.45
N ILE A 392 -25.93 9.63 -11.37
CA ILE A 392 -25.61 10.30 -10.10
C ILE A 392 -24.33 9.74 -9.46
N ALA A 393 -24.10 8.42 -9.54
CA ALA A 393 -22.91 7.79 -8.99
C ALA A 393 -21.62 8.28 -9.67
N GLU A 394 -21.61 8.32 -11.00
CA GLU A 394 -20.47 8.83 -11.79
C GLU A 394 -20.23 10.32 -11.52
N ALA A 395 -21.30 11.11 -11.42
CA ALA A 395 -21.19 12.54 -11.08
C ALA A 395 -20.55 12.76 -9.69
N ALA A 396 -20.92 11.93 -8.71
CA ALA A 396 -20.34 11.97 -7.37
C ALA A 396 -18.86 11.57 -7.37
N ASP A 397 -18.49 10.50 -8.07
CA ASP A 397 -17.10 10.02 -8.15
C ASP A 397 -16.20 11.06 -8.84
N LEU A 398 -16.66 11.64 -9.96
CA LEU A 398 -15.93 12.71 -10.66
C LEU A 398 -15.65 13.92 -9.76
N MET A 399 -16.64 14.36 -8.99
CA MET A 399 -16.49 15.50 -8.08
C MET A 399 -15.56 15.18 -6.91
N GLN A 400 -15.46 13.92 -6.49
CA GLN A 400 -14.61 13.49 -5.36
C GLN A 400 -13.12 13.42 -5.71
N GLU A 401 -12.75 13.29 -6.98
CA GLU A 401 -11.35 13.34 -7.43
C GLU A 401 -10.66 14.69 -7.15
N ILE A 402 -11.43 15.72 -6.81
CA ILE A 402 -10.94 17.08 -6.62
C ILE A 402 -11.10 17.51 -5.16
N ALA A 403 -9.97 17.78 -4.51
CA ALA A 403 -9.88 18.31 -3.16
C ALA A 403 -9.64 19.83 -3.17
N VAL A 404 -10.70 20.61 -3.41
CA VAL A 404 -10.61 22.08 -3.55
C VAL A 404 -10.10 22.81 -2.29
N GLU A 405 -10.08 22.14 -1.14
CA GLU A 405 -9.51 22.67 0.10
C GLU A 405 -8.01 23.01 -0.01
N THR A 406 -7.26 22.30 -0.87
CA THR A 406 -5.82 22.52 -1.07
C THR A 406 -5.51 23.71 -1.97
N PHE A 407 -6.49 24.21 -2.73
CA PHE A 407 -6.29 25.26 -3.73
C PHE A 407 -6.21 26.65 -3.10
N GLY A 408 -5.02 27.06 -2.64
CA GLY A 408 -4.81 28.34 -1.95
C GLY A 408 -5.32 29.60 -2.67
N ALA A 409 -5.37 29.59 -4.01
CA ALA A 409 -5.78 30.74 -4.83
C ALA A 409 -7.29 30.80 -5.16
N MET A 410 -8.06 29.75 -4.89
CA MET A 410 -9.51 29.72 -5.15
C MET A 410 -10.30 30.49 -4.06
N ALA A 411 -11.33 31.23 -4.46
CA ALA A 411 -12.19 31.99 -3.55
C ALA A 411 -12.83 31.09 -2.48
N LYS A 412 -12.95 31.61 -1.25
CA LYS A 412 -13.53 30.85 -0.12
C LYS A 412 -14.98 30.44 -0.39
N THR A 413 -15.79 31.31 -0.99
CA THR A 413 -17.19 31.03 -1.36
C THR A 413 -17.29 29.94 -2.43
N GLU A 414 -16.36 29.93 -3.41
CA GLU A 414 -16.29 28.91 -4.45
C GLU A 414 -15.94 27.53 -3.87
N LYS A 415 -14.96 27.46 -2.96
CA LYS A 415 -14.62 26.22 -2.24
C LYS A 415 -15.81 25.66 -1.46
N ILE A 416 -16.49 26.51 -0.69
CA ILE A 416 -17.66 26.11 0.09
C ILE A 416 -18.75 25.58 -0.84
N ALA A 417 -19.06 26.30 -1.91
CA ALA A 417 -20.06 25.88 -2.89
C ALA A 417 -19.72 24.54 -3.55
N PHE A 418 -18.43 24.29 -3.84
CA PHE A 418 -17.99 23.02 -4.41
C PHE A 418 -18.13 21.86 -3.42
N ILE A 419 -17.76 22.06 -2.15
CA ILE A 419 -17.90 21.04 -1.10
C ILE A 419 -19.38 20.75 -0.83
N LEU A 420 -20.26 21.76 -0.82
CA LEU A 420 -21.70 21.57 -0.66
C LEU A 420 -22.30 20.74 -1.80
N GLU A 421 -21.83 20.94 -3.03
CA GLU A 421 -22.23 20.13 -4.18
C GLU A 421 -21.79 18.67 -4.02
N GLN A 422 -20.56 18.43 -3.52
CA GLN A 422 -20.10 17.08 -3.18
C GLN A 422 -20.99 16.43 -2.11
N VAL A 423 -21.37 17.17 -1.06
CA VAL A 423 -22.30 16.68 -0.02
C VAL A 423 -23.65 16.32 -0.63
N ARG A 424 -24.21 17.17 -1.50
CA ARG A 424 -25.49 16.92 -2.17
C ARG A 424 -25.47 15.62 -2.97
N LEU A 425 -24.47 15.44 -3.83
CA LEU A 425 -24.34 14.23 -4.66
C LEU A 425 -24.14 12.96 -3.82
N CYS A 426 -23.41 13.04 -2.71
CA CYS A 426 -23.30 11.93 -1.76
C CYS A 426 -24.64 11.58 -1.10
N LEU A 427 -25.45 12.59 -0.73
CA LEU A 427 -26.79 12.36 -0.19
C LEU A 427 -27.76 11.78 -1.24
N ASP A 428 -27.66 12.21 -2.49
CA ASP A 428 -28.46 11.63 -3.60
C ASP A 428 -28.09 10.18 -3.88
N ARG A 429 -26.80 9.82 -3.70
CA ARG A 429 -26.30 8.44 -3.74
C ARG A 429 -26.61 7.62 -2.49
N GLN A 430 -27.21 8.22 -1.45
CA GLN A 430 -27.42 7.61 -0.12
C GLN A 430 -26.11 7.20 0.60
N ASP A 431 -24.99 7.86 0.28
CA ASP A 431 -23.72 7.68 0.99
C ASP A 431 -23.61 8.67 2.15
N TYR A 432 -24.28 8.35 3.24
CA TYR A 432 -24.36 9.19 4.43
C TYR A 432 -23.00 9.34 5.14
N VAL A 433 -22.16 8.29 5.15
CA VAL A 433 -20.85 8.35 5.80
C VAL A 433 -19.96 9.38 5.12
N ARG A 434 -19.88 9.37 3.78
CA ARG A 434 -19.09 10.36 3.03
C ARG A 434 -19.70 11.75 3.11
N ALA A 435 -21.03 11.87 3.08
CA ALA A 435 -21.70 13.16 3.29
C ALA A 435 -21.31 13.81 4.63
N GLN A 436 -21.23 13.02 5.71
CA GLN A 436 -20.81 13.51 7.03
C GLN A 436 -19.33 13.93 7.06
N ILE A 437 -18.45 13.19 6.39
CA ILE A 437 -17.02 13.54 6.31
C ILE A 437 -16.83 14.86 5.57
N LEU A 438 -17.53 15.04 4.44
CA LEU A 438 -17.45 16.25 3.63
C LEU A 438 -18.07 17.46 4.35
N SER A 439 -19.20 17.29 5.04
CA SER A 439 -19.84 18.40 5.76
C SER A 439 -18.98 18.93 6.92
N ARG A 440 -18.19 18.06 7.57
CA ARG A 440 -17.23 18.45 8.62
C ARG A 440 -16.05 19.29 8.12
N LYS A 441 -15.77 19.27 6.81
CA LYS A 441 -14.76 20.16 6.20
C LYS A 441 -15.19 21.63 6.24
N ILE A 442 -16.49 21.90 6.39
CA ILE A 442 -17.04 23.25 6.51
C ILE A 442 -17.28 23.54 7.99
N SER A 443 -16.60 24.55 8.54
CA SER A 443 -16.84 25.01 9.91
C SER A 443 -18.08 25.93 9.94
N PRO A 444 -19.09 25.68 10.78
CA PRO A 444 -20.28 26.53 10.89
C PRO A 444 -19.96 28.00 11.23
N ARG A 445 -18.84 28.27 11.92
CA ARG A 445 -18.38 29.63 12.25
C ARG A 445 -18.05 30.48 11.02
N VAL A 446 -17.76 29.84 9.88
CA VAL A 446 -17.44 30.53 8.63
C VAL A 446 -18.62 31.37 8.14
N PHE A 447 -19.84 30.99 8.51
CA PHE A 447 -21.05 31.69 8.10
C PHE A 447 -21.44 32.89 8.98
N ASP A 448 -20.74 33.12 10.11
CA ASP A 448 -21.06 34.21 11.06
C ASP A 448 -20.10 35.41 10.96
N ALA A 449 -19.03 35.28 10.17
CA ALA A 449 -17.88 36.20 10.16
C ALA A 449 -18.15 37.61 9.58
N ASP A 450 -19.23 37.81 8.81
CA ASP A 450 -19.45 39.08 8.10
C ASP A 450 -20.15 40.19 8.92
N THR A 451 -20.44 39.96 10.21
CA THR A 451 -21.02 41.02 11.06
C THR A 451 -19.99 42.00 11.65
N LYS A 452 -18.68 41.72 11.56
CA LYS A 452 -17.63 42.62 12.07
C LYS A 452 -16.47 42.79 11.10
N GLU A 453 -16.31 44.05 10.66
CA GLU A 453 -15.14 44.68 10.03
C GLU A 453 -14.92 44.48 8.52
N LYS A 454 -15.44 45.43 7.74
CA LYS A 454 -14.70 45.99 6.58
C LYS A 454 -13.41 46.64 7.11
N LYS A 455 -12.32 45.89 7.25
CA LYS A 455 -10.96 46.46 7.37
C LYS A 455 -10.30 46.50 6.00
N LYS A 456 -9.77 47.67 5.64
CA LYS A 456 -9.09 47.98 4.37
C LYS A 456 -8.01 46.93 4.03
N PRO A 457 -7.81 46.58 2.74
CA PRO A 457 -6.79 45.64 2.33
C PRO A 457 -5.39 46.24 2.59
N LYS A 458 -4.51 45.47 3.23
CA LYS A 458 -3.07 45.75 3.29
C LYS A 458 -2.41 45.13 2.06
N GLU A 459 -1.53 45.87 1.42
CA GLU A 459 -0.76 45.44 0.25
C GLU A 459 0.03 44.15 0.54
N GLY A 460 -0.20 43.12 -0.28
CA GLY A 460 0.51 41.84 -0.23
C GLY A 460 -0.34 40.57 -0.32
N GLU A 461 -1.66 40.65 -0.48
CA GLU A 461 -2.49 39.44 -0.68
C GLU A 461 -2.25 38.82 -2.07
N ASN A 462 -2.01 37.51 -2.07
CA ASN A 462 -2.04 36.67 -3.25
C ASN A 462 -3.29 37.00 -4.09
N VAL A 463 -3.14 37.04 -5.43
CA VAL A 463 -4.26 37.26 -6.35
C VAL A 463 -5.26 36.11 -6.15
N VAL A 464 -6.27 36.33 -5.31
CA VAL A 464 -7.42 35.44 -5.15
C VAL A 464 -8.37 35.79 -6.27
N GLU A 465 -8.74 34.80 -7.07
CA GLU A 465 -9.66 34.99 -8.18
C GLU A 465 -11.06 35.35 -7.63
N GLU A 466 -11.72 36.33 -8.24
CA GLU A 466 -13.09 36.68 -7.85
C GLU A 466 -14.03 35.51 -8.14
N PRO A 467 -14.95 35.16 -7.21
CA PRO A 467 -15.86 34.03 -7.41
C PRO A 467 -16.77 34.29 -8.63
N PRO A 468 -16.98 33.29 -9.51
CA PRO A 468 -17.95 33.37 -10.59
C PRO A 468 -19.33 33.86 -10.13
N ALA A 469 -20.00 34.68 -10.94
CA ALA A 469 -21.31 35.29 -10.64
C ALA A 469 -22.45 34.27 -10.37
N GLU A 470 -22.27 33.00 -10.74
CA GLU A 470 -23.22 31.91 -10.49
C GLU A 470 -23.20 31.38 -9.04
N ILE A 471 -22.21 31.76 -8.22
CA ILE A 471 -22.05 31.24 -6.86
C ILE A 471 -22.93 32.03 -5.88
N PRO A 472 -23.80 31.37 -5.09
CA PRO A 472 -24.62 32.04 -4.10
C PRO A 472 -23.81 32.85 -3.08
N SER A 473 -24.42 33.90 -2.53
CA SER A 473 -23.83 34.65 -1.41
C SER A 473 -23.58 33.76 -0.21
N LEU A 474 -22.71 34.19 0.72
CA LEU A 474 -22.39 33.41 1.93
C LEU A 474 -23.64 33.03 2.74
N LEU A 475 -24.62 33.93 2.82
CA LEU A 475 -25.92 33.66 3.47
C LEU A 475 -26.74 32.62 2.71
N GLY A 476 -26.70 32.62 1.37
CA GLY A 476 -27.31 31.58 0.54
C GLY A 476 -26.65 30.21 0.74
N LEU A 477 -25.31 30.17 0.83
CA LEU A 477 -24.56 28.94 1.13
C LEU A 477 -24.86 28.41 2.54
N LYS A 478 -25.05 29.30 3.53
CA LYS A 478 -25.48 28.93 4.90
C LYS A 478 -26.81 28.18 4.86
N ARG A 479 -27.78 28.70 4.11
CA ARG A 479 -29.10 28.06 3.94
C ARG A 479 -28.99 26.68 3.27
N ILE A 480 -28.27 26.59 2.15
CA ILE A 480 -28.05 25.33 1.43
C ILE A 480 -27.38 24.29 2.34
N TYR A 481 -26.37 24.70 3.11
CA TYR A 481 -25.70 23.81 4.07
C TYR A 481 -26.68 23.20 5.07
N TYR A 482 -27.48 24.03 5.75
CA TYR A 482 -28.42 23.52 6.75
C TYR A 482 -29.56 22.69 6.14
N GLU A 483 -30.03 23.02 4.94
CA GLU A 483 -31.00 22.19 4.21
C GLU A 483 -30.44 20.79 3.89
N LEU A 484 -29.17 20.70 3.46
CA LEU A 484 -28.50 19.41 3.24
C LEU A 484 -28.27 18.65 4.55
N MET A 485 -27.94 19.35 5.65
CA MET A 485 -27.79 18.73 6.96
C MET A 485 -29.13 18.20 7.50
N ILE A 486 -30.25 18.90 7.27
CA ILE A 486 -31.59 18.40 7.61
C ILE A 486 -31.86 17.09 6.85
N ARG A 487 -31.57 17.05 5.55
CA ARG A 487 -31.72 15.83 4.74
C ARG A 487 -30.83 14.68 5.26
N TYR A 488 -29.62 14.99 5.70
CA TYR A 488 -28.72 14.01 6.31
C TYR A 488 -29.29 13.45 7.64
N HIS A 489 -29.67 14.33 8.57
CA HIS A 489 -30.17 13.94 9.90
C HIS A 489 -31.57 13.29 9.85
N SER A 490 -32.34 13.57 8.79
CA SER A 490 -33.62 12.91 8.55
C SER A 490 -33.48 11.42 8.28
N HIS A 491 -32.34 10.94 7.73
CA HIS A 491 -32.12 9.49 7.55
C HIS A 491 -31.90 8.78 8.89
N SER A 492 -31.25 9.42 9.86
CA SER A 492 -31.01 8.86 11.20
C SER A 492 -32.10 9.18 12.22
N ASN A 493 -33.17 9.90 11.82
CA ASN A 493 -34.22 10.44 12.70
C ASN A 493 -33.66 11.22 13.90
N ASP A 494 -32.56 11.96 13.70
CA ASP A 494 -31.97 12.79 14.76
C ASP A 494 -32.73 14.12 14.86
N TYR A 495 -33.86 14.08 15.58
CA TYR A 495 -34.77 15.22 15.72
C TYR A 495 -34.11 16.44 16.37
N LEU A 496 -33.14 16.23 17.27
CA LEU A 496 -32.49 17.31 18.00
C LEU A 496 -31.52 18.09 17.11
N GLU A 497 -30.73 17.40 16.29
CA GLU A 497 -29.86 18.06 15.30
C GLU A 497 -30.66 18.69 14.15
N MET A 498 -31.77 18.08 13.73
CA MET A 498 -32.70 18.73 12.79
C MET A 498 -33.26 20.03 13.36
N CYS A 499 -33.68 20.03 14.63
CA CYS A 499 -34.12 21.25 15.32
C CYS A 499 -33.04 22.34 15.32
N ARG A 500 -31.78 21.98 15.56
CA ARG A 500 -30.65 22.93 15.55
C ARG A 500 -30.41 23.52 14.16
N CYS A 501 -30.52 22.71 13.12
CA CYS A 501 -30.41 23.17 11.74
C CYS A 501 -31.54 24.15 11.40
N TYR A 502 -32.79 23.84 11.74
CA TYR A 502 -33.91 24.77 11.55
C TYR A 502 -33.77 26.04 12.38
N LYS A 503 -33.25 25.95 13.62
CA LYS A 503 -32.94 27.14 14.44
C LYS A 503 -31.88 28.02 13.80
N ALA A 504 -30.82 27.45 13.23
CA ALA A 504 -29.80 28.21 12.52
C ALA A 504 -30.33 28.86 11.22
N ILE A 505 -31.28 28.21 10.54
CA ILE A 505 -32.03 28.80 9.41
C ILE A 505 -32.88 29.98 9.90
N TYR A 506 -33.61 29.81 11.00
CA TYR A 506 -34.46 30.84 11.61
C TYR A 506 -33.66 32.07 12.09
N GLU A 507 -32.45 31.87 12.61
CA GLU A 507 -31.55 32.96 13.01
C GLU A 507 -30.97 33.75 11.84
N THR A 508 -31.18 33.31 10.59
CA THR A 508 -30.71 34.01 9.40
C THR A 508 -31.54 35.29 9.17
N PRO A 509 -30.91 36.48 8.97
CA PRO A 509 -31.62 37.75 8.86
C PRO A 509 -32.74 37.77 7.81
N SER A 510 -32.49 37.17 6.64
CA SER A 510 -33.45 37.12 5.53
C SER A 510 -34.71 36.31 5.84
N VAL A 511 -34.61 35.29 6.70
CA VAL A 511 -35.75 34.45 7.09
C VAL A 511 -36.56 35.11 8.20
N LYS A 512 -35.87 35.76 9.15
CA LYS A 512 -36.49 36.41 10.31
C LYS A 512 -37.35 37.63 9.94
N GLU A 513 -37.08 38.26 8.81
CA GLU A 513 -37.82 39.43 8.31
C GLU A 513 -39.13 39.07 7.59
N ASP A 514 -39.29 37.83 7.09
CA ASP A 514 -40.44 37.41 6.27
C ASP A 514 -41.35 36.40 7.02
N PRO A 515 -42.57 36.79 7.43
CA PRO A 515 -43.56 35.89 8.06
C PRO A 515 -43.85 34.62 7.27
N ALA A 516 -43.84 34.68 5.94
CA ALA A 516 -44.11 33.50 5.12
C ALA A 516 -43.01 32.44 5.23
N GLN A 517 -41.78 32.83 5.60
CA GLN A 517 -40.64 31.93 5.69
C GLN A 517 -40.35 31.47 7.11
N TRP A 518 -40.49 32.33 8.12
CA TRP A 518 -40.17 31.93 9.48
C TRP A 518 -41.30 31.14 10.17
N ILE A 519 -42.58 31.36 9.84
CA ILE A 519 -43.70 30.62 10.45
C ILE A 519 -43.58 29.10 10.23
N PRO A 520 -43.35 28.60 9.00
CA PRO A 520 -43.14 27.17 8.76
C PRO A 520 -41.92 26.63 9.49
N VAL A 521 -40.81 27.38 9.50
CA VAL A 521 -39.57 26.98 10.19
C VAL A 521 -39.78 26.88 11.70
N LEU A 522 -40.49 27.84 12.31
CA LEU A 522 -40.78 27.83 13.75
C LEU A 522 -41.68 26.66 14.14
N ARG A 523 -42.67 26.32 13.30
CA ARG A 523 -43.52 25.14 13.49
C ARG A 523 -42.70 23.85 13.47
N LYS A 524 -41.77 23.72 12.51
CA LYS A 524 -40.83 22.57 12.45
C LYS A 524 -39.95 22.48 13.69
N ILE A 525 -39.41 23.61 14.16
CA ILE A 525 -38.65 23.65 15.42
C ILE A 525 -39.49 23.10 16.57
N CYS A 526 -40.75 23.54 16.70
CA CYS A 526 -41.64 23.06 17.75
C CYS A 526 -41.90 21.56 17.65
N TRP A 527 -42.20 21.04 16.45
CA TRP A 527 -42.41 19.60 16.27
C TRP A 527 -41.17 18.77 16.59
N TYR A 528 -40.01 19.15 16.07
CA TYR A 528 -38.77 18.39 16.31
C TYR A 528 -38.29 18.45 17.76
N LEU A 529 -38.58 19.53 18.49
CA LEU A 529 -38.35 19.60 19.94
C LEU A 529 -39.23 18.65 20.73
N VAL A 530 -40.49 18.48 20.30
CA VAL A 530 -41.44 17.58 20.94
C VAL A 530 -41.11 16.11 20.64
N LEU A 531 -40.61 15.83 19.43
CA LEU A 531 -40.20 14.48 19.00
C LEU A 531 -38.85 14.04 19.59
N SER A 532 -37.98 14.99 19.94
CA SER A 532 -36.67 14.68 20.48
C SER A 532 -36.74 14.05 21.89
N PRO A 533 -35.86 13.07 22.21
CA PRO A 533 -35.79 12.46 23.53
C PRO A 533 -35.45 13.48 24.62
N HIS A 534 -35.84 13.19 25.86
CA HIS A 534 -35.55 14.08 26.99
C HIS A 534 -34.05 14.12 27.30
N ASP A 535 -33.40 15.21 26.91
CA ASP A 535 -31.98 15.49 27.13
C ASP A 535 -31.81 16.92 27.70
N PRO A 536 -30.78 17.22 28.52
CA PRO A 536 -30.54 18.56 29.03
C PRO A 536 -30.49 19.63 27.94
N MET A 537 -30.02 19.27 26.74
CA MET A 537 -29.96 20.13 25.57
C MET A 537 -31.35 20.41 24.97
N GLN A 538 -32.21 19.39 24.93
CA GLN A 538 -33.62 19.53 24.53
C GLN A 538 -34.33 20.52 25.47
N SER A 539 -34.15 20.36 26.79
CA SER A 539 -34.77 21.25 27.78
C SER A 539 -34.27 22.70 27.65
N SER A 540 -32.98 22.90 27.37
CA SER A 540 -32.40 24.22 27.12
C SER A 540 -33.00 24.87 25.86
N LEU A 541 -33.09 24.14 24.75
CA LEU A 541 -33.68 24.63 23.50
C LEU A 541 -35.18 24.90 23.66
N LEU A 542 -35.90 24.06 24.40
CA LEU A 542 -37.32 24.20 24.69
C LEU A 542 -37.60 25.49 25.46
N ASN A 543 -36.85 25.77 26.53
CA ASN A 543 -36.95 27.01 27.29
C ASN A 543 -36.62 28.23 26.42
N SER A 544 -35.53 28.17 25.63
CA SER A 544 -35.15 29.22 24.69
C SER A 544 -36.23 29.49 23.64
N THR A 545 -36.96 28.48 23.19
CA THR A 545 -38.02 28.61 22.18
C THR A 545 -39.29 29.22 22.80
N LEU A 546 -39.60 28.91 24.06
CA LEU A 546 -40.73 29.51 24.78
C LEU A 546 -40.57 31.00 25.09
N GLU A 547 -39.33 31.45 25.21
CA GLU A 547 -38.97 32.87 25.37
C GLU A 547 -39.11 33.68 24.07
N ASP A 548 -39.26 33.02 22.90
CA ASP A 548 -39.40 33.69 21.62
C ASP A 548 -40.75 34.43 21.51
N LYS A 549 -40.69 35.71 21.13
CA LYS A 549 -41.86 36.59 20.95
C LYS A 549 -42.71 36.14 19.75
N ASN A 550 -42.08 35.59 18.72
CA ASN A 550 -42.75 35.16 17.49
C ASN A 550 -43.63 33.91 17.71
N LEU A 551 -43.42 33.19 18.82
CA LEU A 551 -44.28 32.08 19.23
C LEU A 551 -45.71 32.53 19.61
N SER A 552 -45.94 33.83 19.81
CA SER A 552 -47.28 34.39 20.02
C SER A 552 -48.19 34.25 18.79
N GLU A 553 -47.62 34.21 17.58
CA GLU A 553 -48.37 34.03 16.33
C GLU A 553 -48.78 32.57 16.10
N VAL A 554 -48.21 31.63 16.88
CA VAL A 554 -48.50 30.20 16.80
C VAL A 554 -48.97 29.66 18.16
N PRO A 555 -50.16 30.07 18.64
CA PRO A 555 -50.61 29.82 20.01
C PRO A 555 -50.84 28.34 20.35
N HIS A 556 -51.23 27.51 19.37
CA HIS A 556 -51.44 26.06 19.59
C HIS A 556 -50.13 25.33 19.93
N PHE A 557 -49.04 25.66 19.25
CA PHE A 557 -47.71 25.12 19.51
C PHE A 557 -47.12 25.63 20.82
N ARG A 558 -47.38 26.90 21.20
CA ARG A 558 -47.03 27.43 22.52
C ARG A 558 -47.68 26.62 23.65
N LEU A 559 -48.93 26.19 23.48
CA LEU A 559 -49.61 25.34 24.45
C LEU A 559 -49.02 23.92 24.49
N LEU A 560 -48.70 23.34 23.32
CA LEU A 560 -48.07 22.03 23.22
C LEU A 560 -46.72 21.98 23.97
N LEU A 561 -45.85 22.97 23.73
CA LEU A 561 -44.55 23.04 24.41
C LEU A 561 -44.71 23.25 25.92
N LYS A 562 -45.70 24.06 26.35
CA LYS A 562 -45.98 24.25 27.79
C LYS A 562 -46.45 22.97 28.47
N GLN A 563 -47.29 22.17 27.82
CA GLN A 563 -47.80 20.91 28.36
C GLN A 563 -46.69 19.90 28.68
N LEU A 564 -45.59 19.91 27.92
CA LEU A 564 -44.42 19.06 28.15
C LEU A 564 -43.46 19.59 29.23
N ILE A 565 -43.62 20.85 29.65
CA ILE A 565 -42.83 21.42 30.77
C ILE A 565 -43.61 21.33 32.07
N THR A 566 -44.94 21.43 32.01
CA THR A 566 -45.78 21.26 33.19
C THR A 566 -45.59 19.86 33.77
N MET A 567 -45.51 19.79 35.09
CA MET A 567 -45.35 18.54 35.84
C MET A 567 -46.70 17.82 35.98
N GLU A 568 -47.43 17.71 34.88
CA GLU A 568 -48.76 17.11 34.81
C GLU A 568 -48.72 15.90 33.86
N VAL A 569 -49.48 14.86 34.20
CA VAL A 569 -49.61 13.66 33.36
C VAL A 569 -50.46 14.00 32.14
N ILE A 570 -49.90 13.77 30.96
CA ILE A 570 -50.54 14.05 29.68
C ILE A 570 -51.33 12.83 29.23
N GLN A 571 -52.63 12.99 29.00
CA GLN A 571 -53.46 11.95 28.39
C GLN A 571 -53.25 11.93 26.87
N TRP A 572 -52.69 10.83 26.37
CA TRP A 572 -52.38 10.65 24.95
C TRP A 572 -53.59 10.88 24.03
N THR A 573 -54.75 10.33 24.35
CA THR A 573 -55.96 10.44 23.52
C THR A 573 -56.44 11.88 23.36
N VAL A 574 -56.40 12.66 24.44
CA VAL A 574 -56.80 14.08 24.45
C VAL A 574 -55.79 14.93 23.67
N LEU A 575 -54.50 14.66 23.88
CA LEU A 575 -53.43 15.36 23.14
C LEU A 575 -53.50 15.05 21.65
N TRP A 576 -53.58 13.77 21.28
CA TRP A 576 -53.59 13.33 19.89
C TRP A 576 -54.80 13.86 19.14
N ASN A 577 -56.01 13.77 19.71
CA ASN A 577 -57.22 14.30 19.06
C ASN A 577 -57.16 15.81 18.81
N LYS A 578 -56.40 16.56 19.62
CA LYS A 578 -56.25 18.01 19.48
C LYS A 578 -55.24 18.40 18.40
N PHE A 579 -54.18 17.62 18.22
CA PHE A 579 -53.04 17.97 17.35
C PHE A 579 -52.91 17.11 16.09
N LYS A 580 -53.74 16.08 15.92
CA LYS A 580 -53.71 15.18 14.76
C LYS A 580 -53.84 15.94 13.44
N ASP A 581 -54.78 16.87 13.33
CA ASP A 581 -54.99 17.64 12.11
C ASP A 581 -53.80 18.57 11.80
N GLU A 582 -53.18 19.14 12.83
CA GLU A 582 -51.96 19.95 12.68
C GLU A 582 -50.75 19.10 12.28
N PHE A 583 -50.65 17.88 12.79
CA PHE A 583 -49.60 16.90 12.48
C PHE A 583 -49.71 16.40 11.03
N GLU A 584 -50.93 16.10 10.56
CA GLU A 584 -51.18 15.67 9.17
C GLU A 584 -50.96 16.81 8.16
N ASN A 585 -51.33 18.05 8.53
CA ASN A 585 -51.11 19.24 7.71
C ASN A 585 -49.63 19.56 7.49
N GLU A 586 -48.74 19.04 8.34
CA GLU A 586 -47.31 19.27 8.23
C GLU A 586 -46.69 18.61 6.98
N LYS A 587 -47.35 17.60 6.39
CA LYS A 587 -46.96 17.00 5.10
C LYS A 587 -46.97 17.99 3.94
N ASN A 588 -47.83 19.00 4.01
CA ASN A 588 -48.03 20.01 2.97
C ASN A 588 -47.18 21.28 3.17
N MET A 589 -46.32 21.30 4.20
CA MET A 589 -45.52 22.46 4.59
C MET A 589 -44.05 22.33 4.11
N LEU A 590 -43.35 23.47 4.11
CA LEU A 590 -41.92 23.55 3.80
C LEU A 590 -41.10 22.59 4.67
N GLY A 591 -40.27 21.75 4.02
CA GLY A 591 -39.44 20.74 4.69
C GLY A 591 -40.01 19.31 4.67
N GLY A 592 -41.18 19.08 4.06
CA GLY A 592 -41.73 17.72 3.85
C GLY A 592 -42.35 17.08 5.10
N PRO A 593 -42.74 15.80 5.05
CA PRO A 593 -43.35 15.10 6.18
C PRO A 593 -42.36 14.96 7.36
N LEU A 594 -42.88 14.91 8.59
CA LEU A 594 -42.09 14.74 9.83
C LEU A 594 -41.41 13.35 9.96
N GLY A 595 -41.67 12.43 9.03
CA GLY A 595 -41.21 11.04 9.03
C GLY A 595 -42.34 10.06 9.37
N ASP A 596 -42.30 8.86 8.81
CA ASP A 596 -43.37 7.86 8.99
C ASP A 596 -43.49 7.36 10.43
N LYS A 597 -42.40 7.42 11.20
CA LYS A 597 -42.33 7.02 12.62
C LYS A 597 -42.63 8.14 13.61
N ALA A 598 -42.75 9.38 13.14
CA ALA A 598 -42.87 10.53 14.04
C ALA A 598 -44.11 10.47 14.96
N GLY A 599 -45.20 9.84 14.52
CA GLY A 599 -46.39 9.65 15.37
C GLY A 599 -46.17 8.66 16.51
N GLU A 600 -45.40 7.59 16.26
CA GLU A 600 -45.02 6.61 17.28
C GLU A 600 -44.00 7.22 18.25
N ASP A 601 -42.99 7.92 17.72
CA ASP A 601 -41.98 8.60 18.53
C ASP A 601 -42.61 9.64 19.44
N LEU A 602 -43.61 10.40 18.96
CA LEU A 602 -44.38 11.35 19.77
C LEU A 602 -45.07 10.65 20.94
N ARG A 603 -45.69 9.49 20.69
CA ARG A 603 -46.36 8.71 21.73
C ARG A 603 -45.36 8.24 22.78
N GLU A 604 -44.19 7.76 22.34
CA GLU A 604 -43.12 7.39 23.26
C GLU A 604 -42.65 8.57 24.10
N ARG A 605 -42.44 9.75 23.52
CA ARG A 605 -42.01 10.96 24.26
C ARG A 605 -43.03 11.35 25.33
N VAL A 606 -44.33 11.22 25.05
CA VAL A 606 -45.39 11.48 26.03
C VAL A 606 -45.36 10.46 27.17
N ILE A 607 -45.12 9.18 26.87
CA ILE A 607 -44.97 8.13 27.88
C ILE A 607 -43.76 8.42 28.79
N GLU A 608 -42.62 8.78 28.21
CA GLU A 608 -41.41 9.14 28.96
C GLU A 608 -41.64 10.35 29.86
N HIS A 609 -42.26 11.41 29.33
CA HIS A 609 -42.65 12.58 30.12
C HIS A 609 -43.52 12.19 31.31
N ASN A 610 -44.55 11.37 31.08
CA ASN A 610 -45.44 10.92 32.15
C ASN A 610 -44.72 10.07 33.20
N ILE A 611 -43.79 9.19 32.80
CA ILE A 611 -42.95 8.44 33.73
C ILE A 611 -42.07 9.38 34.56
N LEU A 612 -41.46 10.40 33.95
CA LEU A 612 -40.67 11.41 34.66
C LEU A 612 -41.52 12.22 35.65
N VAL A 613 -42.74 12.62 35.25
CA VAL A 613 -43.70 13.29 36.13
C VAL A 613 -44.02 12.39 37.32
N VAL A 614 -44.43 11.15 37.09
CA VAL A 614 -44.75 10.19 38.16
C VAL A 614 -43.55 9.98 39.09
N SER A 615 -42.33 9.90 38.55
CA SER A 615 -41.12 9.72 39.37
C SER A 615 -40.84 10.88 40.33
N LYS A 616 -41.31 12.10 40.02
CA LYS A 616 -41.17 13.26 40.91
C LYS A 616 -42.17 13.22 42.07
N TYR A 617 -43.41 12.82 41.81
CA TYR A 617 -44.50 12.84 42.80
C TYR A 617 -44.56 11.58 43.68
N TYR A 618 -44.17 10.43 43.14
CA TYR A 618 -44.24 9.15 43.85
C TYR A 618 -42.86 8.73 44.32
N SER A 619 -42.75 8.53 45.64
CA SER A 619 -41.59 7.84 46.22
C SER A 619 -41.67 6.35 45.95
N ARG A 620 -42.87 5.75 45.93
CA ARG A 620 -43.13 4.32 45.68
C ARG A 620 -44.39 4.14 44.85
N ILE A 621 -44.34 3.22 43.87
CA ILE A 621 -45.49 2.90 43.01
C ILE A 621 -45.43 1.45 42.57
N THR A 622 -46.58 0.76 42.54
CA THR A 622 -46.68 -0.60 41.98
C THR A 622 -46.75 -0.55 40.45
N LEU A 623 -46.27 -1.59 39.77
CA LEU A 623 -46.23 -1.66 38.31
C LEU A 623 -47.65 -1.58 37.71
N ASN A 624 -48.63 -2.20 38.36
CA ASN A 624 -50.04 -2.09 37.97
C ASN A 624 -50.55 -0.65 38.07
N ARG A 625 -50.24 0.05 39.17
CA ARG A 625 -50.67 1.44 39.35
C ARG A 625 -49.97 2.39 38.38
N LEU A 626 -48.70 2.15 38.08
CA LEU A 626 -47.96 2.89 37.05
C LEU A 626 -48.59 2.68 35.66
N ALA A 627 -48.91 1.44 35.31
CA ALA A 627 -49.57 1.08 34.07
C ALA A 627 -50.94 1.77 33.94
N ASP A 628 -51.73 1.82 35.02
CA ASP A 628 -53.01 2.54 35.06
C ASP A 628 -52.85 4.05 34.82
N LEU A 629 -51.86 4.69 35.46
CA LEU A 629 -51.58 6.12 35.28
C LEU A 629 -51.10 6.48 33.87
N LEU A 630 -50.36 5.56 33.23
CA LEU A 630 -49.87 5.73 31.86
C LEU A 630 -50.89 5.29 30.80
N CYS A 631 -51.98 4.63 31.21
CA CYS A 631 -52.94 3.97 30.31
C CYS A 631 -52.27 2.94 29.37
N LEU A 632 -51.33 2.16 29.91
CA LEU A 632 -50.57 1.12 29.18
C LEU A 632 -50.80 -0.26 29.80
N SER A 633 -50.43 -1.32 29.09
CA SER A 633 -50.33 -2.64 29.72
C SER A 633 -49.14 -2.69 30.68
N VAL A 634 -49.18 -3.61 31.65
CA VAL A 634 -48.08 -3.81 32.62
C VAL A 634 -46.76 -4.12 31.92
N GLN A 635 -46.80 -4.91 30.85
CA GLN A 635 -45.62 -5.30 30.07
C GLN A 635 -45.01 -4.11 29.29
N GLU A 636 -45.85 -3.27 28.69
CA GLU A 636 -45.39 -2.06 27.99
C GLU A 636 -44.82 -1.03 28.96
N ALA A 637 -45.49 -0.81 30.10
CA ALA A 637 -45.02 0.09 31.15
C ALA A 637 -43.66 -0.36 31.70
N GLU A 638 -43.46 -1.66 31.94
CA GLU A 638 -42.18 -2.23 32.37
C GLU A 638 -41.08 -2.03 31.32
N LYS A 639 -41.39 -2.27 30.04
CA LYS A 639 -40.44 -2.07 28.94
C LYS A 639 -39.96 -0.62 28.87
N HIS A 640 -40.89 0.35 28.79
CA HIS A 640 -40.54 1.77 28.72
C HIS A 640 -39.78 2.24 29.96
N LEU A 641 -40.17 1.77 31.16
CA LEU A 641 -39.44 2.07 32.39
C LEU A 641 -38.00 1.53 32.33
N SER A 642 -37.80 0.28 31.87
CA SER A 642 -36.46 -0.31 31.73
C SER A 642 -35.61 0.46 30.73
N ASP A 643 -36.18 0.85 29.59
CA ASP A 643 -35.46 1.59 28.54
C ASP A 643 -34.98 2.96 29.07
N MET A 644 -35.80 3.65 29.86
CA MET A 644 -35.43 4.91 30.52
C MET A 644 -34.35 4.77 31.59
N VAL A 645 -34.26 3.61 32.26
CA VAL A 645 -33.18 3.32 33.22
C VAL A 645 -31.87 3.02 32.49
N VAL A 646 -31.93 2.25 31.40
CA VAL A 646 -30.77 1.93 30.56
C VAL A 646 -30.19 3.20 29.92
N SER A 647 -31.05 4.11 29.46
CA SER A 647 -30.64 5.41 28.91
C SER A 647 -30.15 6.41 29.96
N LYS A 648 -30.17 6.05 31.26
CA LYS A 648 -29.83 6.90 32.41
C LYS A 648 -30.72 8.15 32.55
N ALA A 649 -31.84 8.22 31.82
CA ALA A 649 -32.82 9.30 31.94
C ALA A 649 -33.54 9.27 33.29
N LEU A 650 -33.68 8.07 33.87
CA LEU A 650 -34.31 7.84 35.17
C LEU A 650 -33.46 6.86 36.00
N VAL A 651 -33.44 7.05 37.32
CA VAL A 651 -32.90 6.06 38.26
C VAL A 651 -34.07 5.33 38.93
N ALA A 652 -34.26 4.05 38.61
CA ALA A 652 -35.26 3.19 39.24
C ALA A 652 -34.64 1.84 39.67
N LYS A 653 -35.20 1.23 40.71
CA LYS A 653 -34.80 -0.09 41.23
C LYS A 653 -36.03 -0.99 41.29
N ILE A 654 -35.87 -2.26 40.92
CA ILE A 654 -36.94 -3.28 40.92
C ILE A 654 -36.62 -4.29 42.02
N ASP A 655 -37.57 -4.57 42.91
CA ASP A 655 -37.45 -5.68 43.87
C ASP A 655 -37.69 -7.01 43.17
N ARG A 656 -36.68 -7.87 43.13
CA ARG A 656 -36.83 -9.28 42.77
C ARG A 656 -36.87 -10.12 44.04
N PRO A 657 -37.81 -11.09 44.19
CA PRO A 657 -37.75 -12.04 45.29
C PRO A 657 -36.49 -12.90 45.21
N MET A 658 -35.86 -13.08 46.36
CA MET A 658 -34.56 -13.71 46.55
C MET A 658 -34.70 -15.24 46.57
N GLU A 659 -34.48 -15.90 45.43
CA GLU A 659 -34.13 -17.33 45.38
C GLU A 659 -33.05 -17.54 44.33
N LEU A 660 -31.79 -17.43 44.77
CA LEU A 660 -30.62 -18.21 44.37
C LEU A 660 -29.41 -17.57 45.06
N SER A 661 -28.87 -18.26 46.06
CA SER A 661 -27.68 -17.89 46.83
C SER A 661 -26.48 -17.54 45.93
N PRO A 662 -25.63 -16.55 46.29
CA PRO A 662 -24.42 -16.26 45.53
C PRO A 662 -23.35 -17.29 45.87
N ASN A 663 -22.85 -18.02 44.87
CA ASN A 663 -21.56 -18.70 44.97
C ASN A 663 -20.47 -17.66 44.65
N PRO A 664 -19.52 -17.37 45.55
CA PRO A 664 -18.59 -16.26 45.34
C PRO A 664 -17.37 -16.76 44.58
N GLN A 665 -17.43 -16.80 43.24
CA GLN A 665 -16.23 -16.89 42.39
C GLN A 665 -16.57 -16.64 40.92
N GLY A 666 -15.85 -15.69 40.31
CA GLY A 666 -15.68 -15.61 38.85
C GLY A 666 -16.36 -14.43 38.18
N ASN A 667 -15.53 -13.49 37.72
CA ASN A 667 -15.84 -12.53 36.65
C ASN A 667 -16.25 -13.26 35.36
N ASP A 668 -17.03 -12.57 34.54
CA ASP A 668 -17.42 -12.85 33.13
C ASP A 668 -18.73 -13.59 32.88
N GLY A 669 -19.66 -12.90 32.22
CA GLY A 669 -20.86 -13.51 31.63
C GLY A 669 -22.12 -12.62 31.52
N SER A 670 -22.01 -11.35 31.13
CA SER A 670 -23.15 -10.41 31.06
C SER A 670 -24.11 -10.59 29.88
N GLN A 671 -23.93 -11.59 29.00
CA GLN A 671 -24.84 -11.85 27.88
C GLN A 671 -25.62 -13.17 27.96
N SER A 672 -25.17 -14.16 28.75
CA SER A 672 -25.84 -15.47 28.82
C SER A 672 -27.05 -15.52 29.74
N CYS A 673 -27.22 -14.55 30.65
CA CYS A 673 -28.32 -14.56 31.63
C CYS A 673 -29.62 -13.92 31.11
N LEU A 674 -29.61 -13.26 29.95
CA LEU A 674 -30.77 -12.52 29.43
C LEU A 674 -31.78 -13.41 28.67
N GLU A 675 -31.34 -14.51 28.06
CA GLU A 675 -32.24 -15.40 27.31
C GLU A 675 -33.02 -16.38 28.20
N SER A 676 -32.50 -16.72 29.37
CA SER A 676 -33.15 -17.62 30.35
C SER A 676 -34.21 -16.94 31.23
N LEU A 677 -34.36 -15.62 31.14
CA LEU A 677 -35.28 -14.81 31.95
C LEU A 677 -36.70 -14.64 31.35
N LYS A 678 -36.99 -15.17 30.16
CA LYS A 678 -38.27 -14.97 29.47
C LYS A 678 -39.46 -15.79 30.00
N CYS A 679 -39.26 -16.75 30.91
CA CYS A 679 -40.26 -17.82 31.12
C CYS A 679 -41.18 -17.72 32.36
N SER A 680 -40.96 -16.83 33.33
CA SER A 680 -41.76 -16.86 34.59
C SER A 680 -42.01 -15.47 35.19
N PHE A 681 -42.72 -14.58 34.49
CA PHE A 681 -43.03 -13.22 34.95
C PHE A 681 -44.52 -13.00 35.26
N GLY A 682 -45.20 -14.04 35.73
CA GLY A 682 -46.64 -14.00 36.00
C GLY A 682 -46.97 -14.30 37.46
N GLN A 683 -46.53 -13.49 38.42
CA GLN A 683 -47.28 -13.21 39.67
C GLN A 683 -46.48 -12.35 40.67
N VAL A 684 -47.10 -11.23 41.04
CA VAL A 684 -46.90 -10.45 42.28
C VAL A 684 -45.49 -9.88 42.50
N CYS A 685 -45.18 -8.76 41.83
CA CYS A 685 -44.07 -7.88 42.21
C CYS A 685 -44.59 -6.67 42.98
N ARG A 686 -44.22 -6.56 44.26
CA ARG A 686 -44.34 -5.31 45.04
C ARG A 686 -43.04 -4.53 44.85
N LEU A 687 -43.14 -3.28 44.39
CA LEU A 687 -42.01 -2.38 44.18
C LEU A 687 -41.68 -1.62 45.47
N ALA A 688 -40.52 -1.86 46.09
CA ALA A 688 -39.93 -0.95 47.04
C ALA A 688 -38.91 -0.02 46.36
N PHE A 689 -39.11 1.26 46.54
CA PHE A 689 -38.08 2.28 46.38
C PHE A 689 -37.45 2.51 47.77
N VAL A 690 -36.13 2.74 47.85
CA VAL A 690 -35.38 3.02 49.09
C VAL A 690 -36.06 4.16 49.89
N PHE A 691 -36.75 3.91 51.01
CA PHE A 691 -36.19 3.80 52.38
C PHE A 691 -36.80 2.65 53.22
N LEU A 692 -35.93 1.86 53.85
CA LEU A 692 -36.14 0.66 54.68
C LEU A 692 -37.47 0.47 55.47
N SER A 693 -37.87 -0.80 55.49
CA SER A 693 -38.25 -1.65 56.65
C SER A 693 -39.68 -2.20 56.73
N PHE A 694 -39.74 -3.32 57.45
CA PHE A 694 -40.78 -4.34 57.56
C PHE A 694 -42.18 -3.84 57.93
N GLU A 695 -43.16 -4.60 57.44
CA GLU A 695 -44.55 -4.73 57.91
C GLU A 695 -45.33 -3.44 58.23
N GLY A 696 -46.25 -3.14 57.31
CA GLY A 696 -47.52 -2.48 57.64
C GLY A 696 -47.46 -1.00 58.00
N GLN A 697 -47.42 -0.11 57.01
CA GLN A 697 -48.15 1.17 57.06
C GLN A 697 -48.13 1.93 55.71
N GLU A 698 -49.30 2.52 55.46
CA GLU A 698 -49.81 3.56 54.53
C GLU A 698 -49.02 4.09 53.31
N TRP A 699 -49.80 4.38 52.27
CA TRP A 699 -49.41 4.98 50.99
C TRP A 699 -49.25 6.49 51.14
N GLU A 700 -48.06 7.03 50.92
CA GLU A 700 -47.86 8.50 50.96
C GLU A 700 -47.45 9.07 49.59
N PRO A 701 -48.32 9.86 48.93
CA PRO A 701 -47.87 10.84 47.95
C PRO A 701 -46.96 11.87 48.65
N LYS A 702 -45.95 12.41 47.97
CA LYS A 702 -45.07 13.43 48.58
C LYS A 702 -45.80 14.71 49.04
N TRP A 703 -47.08 14.89 48.67
CA TRP A 703 -47.97 15.94 49.14
C TRP A 703 -49.40 15.41 49.27
N GLY A 704 -50.06 15.74 50.38
CA GLY A 704 -51.49 15.49 50.57
C GLY A 704 -52.36 16.51 49.84
N LEU A 705 -53.53 16.03 49.40
CA LEU A 705 -54.70 16.68 48.78
C LEU A 705 -54.83 16.61 47.25
N LEU A 706 -56.08 16.24 46.90
CA LEU A 706 -56.75 16.20 45.59
C LEU A 706 -56.62 17.49 44.79
#